data_AF-L0RUK5-F1
#
_entry.id   AF-L0RUK5-F1
#
_cell.length_a   1.000
_cell.length_b   1.000
_cell.length_c   1.000
_cell.angle_alpha   90.00
_cell.angle_beta   90.00
_cell.angle_gamma   90.00
#
_symmetry.space_group_name_H-M   'P 1'
#
loop_
_entity.id
_entity.type
_entity.pdbx_description
1 polymer ?
#
loop_
_entity_poly.entity_id
_entity_poly.type
_entity_poly.pdbx_seq_one_letter_code
_entity_poly.pdbx_strand_id
1 'polypeptide(L)'
;MKKKLNILFNSTITVLLTSFPIVGISQNNNVSNNENSNVIENVKKELKNKNRVTKLITFLSPPRPTMDDFNDEESLKSFFEIQALDIHYNILHSYKLFKKIINHNEEKILKLPFQEFTKDLEIFNADDFKDSSSYNFSLIDAYWDSFIKGYEQINYNYEEFLNMQRDAEFQKVKTVENEFKQLLVYNLFQSKYEDVFLLKIIALEFEAIELLKKHKDNVEIKNKVLDLLKVTDGINPSLANLSKTLQLFQPIITEIRKLANENIGDKLSKQVDEDLKQDKARLDALLAAAMAKGSEKYDKEIKPRIKRVQKNTSISELNKLRDDAEFLFYTEKYKVNELLKEIITAKSKDEFTKEFEKVRNINDLKKLNEKITSHRIEELKKEVQDLITKIDGSESYGDYNSRFKIPNLNIEQLKALKQEVENEFLDEKQKTLNAINKILEKNVKDEELKKVDKAKNITELKSLAQNATRIRNNEDLLNARADAKKAVERTKGSKNYNEYEKRRITFDGETAKLLALINDANGEYEAKSNEVKANIDSLDDKKDFKDEFKNVKNIADLEELNKKILPEKKIQDLARAQKRAKTAVESTNGSKQYEAFLKRLNNNNEKTDELNKLASEAENVYNDEKQKVVDVFDKLLDKKQYKDKIDKAINITSLKALFIEISTEKARQDTADAIKKIEGSKKHQEQMKNFEKNRENIEELKKITEKAKEEFNNVLKEVQIELNKLSDTNFKKNEFKEKIQNANSIATLEQIKLQIQDEISEQQKKQSKPKTTDKKENENKTNVAAIVTPLVLIPSIAAAGFGIWYAIKHRKKSIKN
;
A
#
# COMPACT_ATOMS: atom_id res chain seq x y z
N MET A 1 -5.87 -37.64 -47.37
CA MET A 1 -6.04 -38.56 -46.21
C MET A 1 -5.02 -38.40 -45.06
N LYS A 2 -3.86 -37.73 -45.21
CA LYS A 2 -2.77 -37.67 -44.18
C LYS A 2 -3.03 -36.91 -42.85
N LYS A 3 -4.27 -36.59 -42.45
CA LYS A 3 -4.57 -35.82 -41.21
C LYS A 3 -5.41 -36.52 -40.12
N LYS A 4 -5.89 -37.76 -40.32
CA LYS A 4 -6.66 -38.49 -39.29
C LYS A 4 -5.86 -39.49 -38.43
N LEU A 5 -4.60 -39.80 -38.77
CA LEU A 5 -3.83 -40.84 -38.07
C LEU A 5 -3.17 -40.36 -36.75
N ASN A 6 -2.71 -39.10 -36.68
CA ASN A 6 -2.02 -38.56 -35.50
C ASN A 6 -2.91 -38.36 -34.25
N ILE A 7 -4.24 -38.45 -34.39
CA ILE A 7 -5.18 -38.30 -33.26
C ILE A 7 -5.28 -39.60 -32.46
N LEU A 8 -5.24 -40.76 -33.13
CA LEU A 8 -5.37 -42.09 -32.52
C LEU A 8 -4.16 -42.51 -31.67
N PHE A 9 -2.95 -42.02 -31.98
CA PHE A 9 -1.76 -42.32 -31.15
C PHE A 9 -1.73 -41.51 -29.85
N ASN A 10 -2.23 -40.27 -29.84
CA ASN A 10 -2.28 -39.44 -28.63
C ASN A 10 -3.42 -39.82 -27.66
N SER A 11 -4.55 -40.32 -28.18
CA SER A 11 -5.69 -40.72 -27.33
C SER A 11 -5.36 -41.90 -26.42
N THR A 12 -4.65 -42.92 -26.92
CA THR A 12 -4.37 -44.15 -26.17
C THR A 12 -3.47 -43.89 -24.95
N ILE A 13 -2.44 -43.06 -25.12
CA ILE A 13 -1.54 -42.64 -24.02
C ILE A 13 -2.31 -41.81 -22.98
N THR A 14 -3.27 -40.99 -23.42
CA THR A 14 -4.02 -40.11 -22.51
C THR A 14 -5.00 -40.89 -21.63
N VAL A 15 -5.68 -41.92 -22.17
CA VAL A 15 -6.68 -42.72 -21.43
C VAL A 15 -6.07 -43.71 -20.44
N LEU A 16 -4.84 -44.20 -20.70
CA LEU A 16 -4.10 -45.06 -19.78
C LEU A 16 -3.55 -44.31 -18.55
N LEU A 17 -3.36 -42.99 -18.64
CA LEU A 17 -2.80 -42.17 -17.55
C LEU A 17 -3.85 -41.57 -16.59
N THR A 18 -5.15 -41.66 -16.90
CA THR A 18 -6.24 -41.17 -16.04
C THR A 18 -6.99 -42.28 -15.29
N SER A 19 -6.59 -43.53 -15.47
CA SER A 19 -7.29 -44.73 -14.96
C SER A 19 -6.61 -45.41 -13.77
N PHE A 20 -5.57 -44.80 -13.19
CA PHE A 20 -5.02 -45.19 -11.89
C PHE A 20 -5.69 -44.39 -10.76
N PRO A 21 -6.57 -44.98 -9.92
CA PRO A 21 -7.05 -44.31 -8.72
C PRO A 21 -5.93 -44.26 -7.68
N ILE A 22 -5.50 -43.05 -7.30
CA ILE A 22 -4.55 -42.85 -6.20
C ILE A 22 -5.30 -43.03 -4.88
N VAL A 23 -5.38 -44.28 -4.42
CA VAL A 23 -6.01 -44.64 -3.15
C VAL A 23 -4.96 -44.73 -2.05
N GLY A 24 -5.11 -43.93 -1.00
CA GLY A 24 -4.52 -44.23 0.31
C GLY A 24 -3.18 -43.59 0.67
N ILE A 25 -3.08 -42.26 0.60
CA ILE A 25 -2.31 -41.50 1.61
C ILE A 25 -3.32 -40.60 2.34
N SER A 26 -3.25 -40.56 3.67
CA SER A 26 -4.27 -39.94 4.53
C SER A 26 -4.33 -38.41 4.38
N GLN A 27 -5.53 -37.86 4.52
CA GLN A 27 -5.76 -36.42 4.50
C GLN A 27 -4.95 -35.70 5.59
N ASN A 28 -4.08 -34.78 5.18
CA ASN A 28 -3.77 -33.58 5.94
C ASN A 28 -3.48 -32.45 4.94
N ASN A 29 -3.87 -31.22 5.28
CA ASN A 29 -4.26 -30.24 4.24
C ASN A 29 -3.15 -29.28 3.77
N ASN A 30 -3.32 -28.82 2.51
CA ASN A 30 -2.87 -27.54 1.97
C ASN A 30 -1.40 -27.32 1.52
N VAL A 31 -0.65 -28.36 1.16
CA VAL A 31 0.41 -28.27 0.12
C VAL A 31 0.40 -29.56 -0.73
N SER A 32 0.31 -29.48 -2.08
CA SER A 32 0.75 -30.54 -3.06
C SER A 32 0.16 -30.49 -4.50
N ASN A 33 -0.64 -29.49 -4.93
CA ASN A 33 -1.25 -29.54 -6.28
C ASN A 33 -0.36 -29.05 -7.46
N ASN A 34 0.47 -28.00 -7.29
CA ASN A 34 1.29 -27.49 -8.40
C ASN A 34 2.54 -28.35 -8.67
N GLU A 35 3.17 -28.89 -7.64
CA GLU A 35 4.44 -29.62 -7.75
C GLU A 35 4.27 -30.93 -8.53
N ASN A 36 3.23 -31.70 -8.23
CA ASN A 36 2.91 -32.94 -8.94
C ASN A 36 2.68 -32.73 -10.45
N SER A 37 2.14 -31.58 -10.85
CA SER A 37 1.99 -31.23 -12.28
C SER A 37 3.35 -31.09 -12.97
N ASN A 38 4.30 -30.40 -12.33
CA ASN A 38 5.64 -30.19 -12.87
C ASN A 38 6.46 -31.49 -12.96
N VAL A 39 6.36 -32.37 -11.94
CA VAL A 39 6.97 -33.71 -11.97
C VAL A 39 6.46 -34.49 -13.19
N ILE A 40 5.14 -34.56 -13.36
CA ILE A 40 4.50 -35.31 -14.44
C ILE A 40 4.85 -34.73 -15.82
N GLU A 41 4.92 -33.40 -15.98
CA GLU A 41 5.31 -32.80 -17.26
C GLU A 41 6.79 -33.05 -17.60
N ASN A 42 7.68 -32.99 -16.62
CA ASN A 42 9.11 -33.23 -16.84
C ASN A 42 9.42 -34.70 -17.14
N VAL A 43 8.81 -35.65 -16.43
CA VAL A 43 8.86 -37.09 -16.78
C VAL A 43 8.31 -37.33 -18.19
N LYS A 44 7.22 -36.65 -18.58
CA LYS A 44 6.69 -36.71 -19.96
C LYS A 44 7.64 -36.13 -21.01
N LYS A 45 8.55 -35.20 -20.67
CA LYS A 45 9.58 -34.69 -21.60
C LYS A 45 10.69 -35.71 -21.80
N GLU A 46 11.19 -36.32 -20.73
CA GLU A 46 12.22 -37.37 -20.82
C GLU A 46 11.71 -38.59 -21.60
N LEU A 47 10.50 -39.06 -21.32
CA LEU A 47 9.86 -40.16 -22.06
C LEU A 47 9.67 -39.84 -23.55
N LYS A 48 9.21 -38.62 -23.90
CA LYS A 48 8.99 -38.21 -25.30
C LYS A 48 10.26 -38.17 -26.16
N ASN A 49 11.43 -37.96 -25.55
CA ASN A 49 12.70 -37.91 -26.28
C ASN A 49 13.26 -39.31 -26.63
N LYS A 50 12.69 -40.38 -26.08
CA LYS A 50 13.19 -41.76 -26.27
C LYS A 50 12.67 -42.43 -27.54
N ASN A 51 13.09 -41.93 -28.70
CA ASN A 51 13.07 -42.75 -29.91
C ASN A 51 14.29 -43.71 -29.88
N ARG A 52 14.17 -44.81 -29.11
CA ARG A 52 15.24 -45.78 -28.89
C ARG A 52 15.58 -46.47 -30.22
N VAL A 53 16.69 -46.08 -30.85
CA VAL A 53 17.28 -46.79 -32.00
C VAL A 53 18.51 -47.54 -31.50
N THR A 54 18.64 -48.82 -31.84
CA THR A 54 19.85 -49.58 -31.52
C THR A 54 20.99 -49.08 -32.42
N LYS A 55 21.90 -48.27 -31.85
CA LYS A 55 23.02 -47.71 -32.63
C LYS A 55 24.19 -48.68 -32.67
N LEU A 56 24.78 -48.80 -33.84
CA LEU A 56 25.96 -49.65 -34.06
C LEU A 56 27.16 -49.22 -33.20
N ILE A 57 27.36 -47.91 -33.04
CA ILE A 57 28.43 -47.31 -32.22
C ILE A 57 28.16 -47.31 -30.70
N THR A 58 27.09 -47.94 -30.21
CA THR A 58 26.78 -47.98 -28.77
C THR A 58 27.51 -49.12 -28.06
N PHE A 59 28.48 -48.72 -27.22
CA PHE A 59 29.15 -49.55 -26.24
C PHE A 59 28.24 -49.84 -25.05
N LEU A 60 27.90 -51.11 -24.85
CA LEU A 60 27.26 -51.63 -23.65
C LEU A 60 27.89 -52.99 -23.33
N SER A 61 28.84 -52.99 -22.40
CA SER A 61 29.12 -54.18 -21.58
C SER A 61 28.04 -54.27 -20.50
N PRO A 62 27.66 -55.48 -20.05
CA PRO A 62 26.72 -55.63 -18.96
C PRO A 62 27.38 -55.07 -17.69
N PRO A 63 26.69 -54.26 -16.87
CA PRO A 63 27.23 -53.91 -15.57
C PRO A 63 27.40 -55.19 -14.75
N ARG A 64 28.57 -55.40 -14.14
CA ARG A 64 28.77 -56.54 -13.24
C ARG A 64 27.70 -56.47 -12.14
N PRO A 65 26.86 -57.51 -11.98
CA PRO A 65 25.86 -57.53 -10.92
C PRO A 65 26.54 -57.42 -9.56
N THR A 66 26.04 -56.57 -8.69
CA THR A 66 26.50 -56.47 -7.29
C THR A 66 25.57 -57.28 -6.39
N MET A 67 25.98 -57.64 -5.16
CA MET A 67 25.06 -58.34 -4.25
C MET A 67 23.90 -57.46 -3.80
N ASP A 68 24.15 -56.16 -3.66
CA ASP A 68 23.17 -55.10 -3.42
C ASP A 68 21.98 -55.05 -4.39
N ASP A 69 22.08 -55.70 -5.56
CA ASP A 69 21.02 -55.80 -6.57
C ASP A 69 20.04 -56.95 -6.33
N PHE A 70 20.36 -57.96 -5.51
CA PHE A 70 19.67 -59.26 -5.49
C PHE A 70 19.30 -59.77 -4.09
N ASN A 71 18.06 -59.51 -3.68
CA ASN A 71 17.48 -60.01 -2.43
C ASN A 71 17.16 -61.53 -2.45
N ASP A 72 17.11 -62.16 -3.63
CA ASP A 72 16.60 -63.52 -3.84
C ASP A 72 17.12 -64.17 -5.14
N GLU A 73 17.14 -65.51 -5.20
CA GLU A 73 17.64 -66.28 -6.35
C GLU A 73 16.76 -66.11 -7.61
N GLU A 74 15.45 -65.89 -7.46
CA GLU A 74 14.55 -65.59 -8.59
C GLU A 74 14.89 -64.23 -9.22
N SER A 75 15.13 -63.19 -8.42
CA SER A 75 15.65 -61.90 -8.88
C SER A 75 16.97 -62.03 -9.65
N LEU A 76 17.90 -62.87 -9.18
CA LEU A 76 19.19 -63.10 -9.84
C LEU A 76 19.00 -63.85 -11.16
N LYS A 77 18.13 -64.86 -11.18
CA LYS A 77 17.75 -65.60 -12.39
C LYS A 77 17.18 -64.67 -13.45
N SER A 78 16.21 -63.82 -13.09
CA SER A 78 15.59 -62.87 -14.01
C SER A 78 16.55 -61.81 -14.56
N PHE A 79 17.60 -61.40 -13.82
CA PHE A 79 18.63 -60.53 -14.39
C PHE A 79 19.38 -61.20 -15.54
N PHE A 80 19.86 -62.44 -15.35
CA PHE A 80 20.55 -63.17 -16.42
C PHE A 80 19.62 -63.54 -17.58
N GLU A 81 18.32 -63.74 -17.32
CA GLU A 81 17.27 -63.88 -18.35
C GLU A 81 17.23 -62.66 -19.28
N ILE A 82 17.35 -61.46 -18.71
CA ILE A 82 17.40 -60.19 -19.47
C ILE A 82 18.74 -60.04 -20.20
N GLN A 83 19.86 -60.41 -19.58
CA GLN A 83 21.18 -60.38 -20.25
C GLN A 83 21.23 -61.37 -21.43
N ALA A 84 20.57 -62.53 -21.34
CA ALA A 84 20.53 -63.53 -22.41
C ALA A 84 19.78 -62.98 -23.63
N LEU A 85 18.69 -62.26 -23.39
CA LEU A 85 17.95 -61.55 -24.43
C LEU A 85 18.74 -60.35 -25.00
N ASP A 86 19.44 -59.57 -24.18
CA ASP A 86 20.26 -58.44 -24.66
C ASP A 86 21.39 -58.92 -25.58
N ILE A 87 22.13 -59.96 -25.19
CA ILE A 87 23.16 -60.59 -26.03
C ILE A 87 22.53 -61.10 -27.33
N HIS A 88 21.46 -61.90 -27.25
CA HIS A 88 20.79 -62.46 -28.42
C HIS A 88 20.31 -61.38 -29.39
N TYR A 89 19.68 -60.33 -28.87
CA TYR A 89 19.20 -59.20 -29.65
C TYR A 89 20.35 -58.40 -30.28
N ASN A 90 21.42 -58.09 -29.52
CA ASN A 90 22.57 -57.35 -30.07
C ASN A 90 23.30 -58.16 -31.15
N ILE A 91 23.45 -59.48 -30.98
CA ILE A 91 24.02 -60.38 -32.00
C ILE A 91 23.13 -60.42 -33.24
N LEU A 92 21.83 -60.68 -33.07
CA LEU A 92 20.88 -60.80 -34.17
C LEU A 92 20.70 -59.46 -34.93
N HIS A 93 20.68 -58.34 -34.22
CA HIS A 93 20.65 -56.99 -34.80
C HIS A 93 21.93 -56.72 -35.59
N SER A 94 23.12 -56.93 -35.01
CA SER A 94 24.40 -56.63 -35.67
C SER A 94 24.63 -57.54 -36.88
N TYR A 95 24.25 -58.82 -36.80
CA TYR A 95 24.28 -59.76 -37.93
C TYR A 95 23.31 -59.38 -39.06
N LYS A 96 22.04 -59.04 -38.75
CA LYS A 96 21.07 -58.54 -39.74
C LYS A 96 21.49 -57.20 -40.34
N LEU A 97 22.13 -56.32 -39.56
CA LEU A 97 22.65 -55.04 -40.03
C LEU A 97 23.81 -55.23 -41.00
N PHE A 98 24.78 -56.08 -40.65
CA PHE A 98 25.88 -56.47 -41.54
C PHE A 98 25.33 -57.04 -42.85
N LYS A 99 24.39 -58.00 -42.82
CA LYS A 99 23.70 -58.51 -44.01
C LYS A 99 23.09 -57.40 -44.88
N LYS A 100 22.43 -56.39 -44.29
CA LYS A 100 21.88 -55.24 -45.04
C LYS A 100 22.96 -54.33 -45.63
N ILE A 101 24.10 -54.15 -44.96
CA ILE A 101 25.23 -53.34 -45.45
C ILE A 101 25.86 -53.99 -46.69
N ILE A 102 26.09 -55.32 -46.65
CA ILE A 102 26.64 -56.06 -47.79
C ILE A 102 25.57 -56.54 -48.81
N ASN A 103 24.30 -56.17 -48.62
CA ASN A 103 23.16 -56.60 -49.44
C ASN A 103 23.02 -58.13 -49.60
N HIS A 104 23.37 -58.90 -48.57
CA HIS A 104 23.36 -60.36 -48.59
C HIS A 104 22.01 -60.93 -48.18
N ASN A 105 21.42 -61.76 -49.04
CA ASN A 105 20.07 -62.30 -48.84
C ASN A 105 20.06 -63.64 -48.11
N GLU A 106 21.00 -64.55 -48.42
CA GLU A 106 21.04 -65.92 -47.88
C GLU A 106 21.15 -65.92 -46.35
N GLU A 107 20.60 -66.94 -45.69
CA GLU A 107 20.58 -67.05 -44.23
C GLU A 107 21.97 -66.90 -43.58
N LYS A 108 22.99 -67.45 -44.23
CA LYS A 108 24.36 -67.62 -43.73
C LYS A 108 25.35 -66.74 -44.52
N ILE A 109 26.33 -66.15 -43.82
CA ILE A 109 27.53 -65.59 -44.44
C ILE A 109 28.67 -66.57 -44.12
N LEU A 110 29.05 -67.43 -45.07
CA LEU A 110 30.06 -68.47 -44.85
C LEU A 110 31.49 -67.92 -44.80
N LYS A 111 31.74 -66.77 -45.43
CA LYS A 111 33.01 -66.03 -45.39
C LYS A 111 32.74 -64.53 -45.51
N LEU A 112 33.55 -63.68 -44.89
CA LEU A 112 33.44 -62.22 -45.05
C LEU A 112 33.86 -61.80 -46.47
N PRO A 113 33.06 -60.99 -47.19
CA PRO A 113 33.32 -60.69 -48.58
C PRO A 113 34.34 -59.56 -48.79
N PHE A 114 35.31 -59.36 -47.88
CA PHE A 114 36.23 -58.20 -47.90
C PHE A 114 36.85 -57.95 -49.28
N GLN A 115 37.49 -58.96 -49.87
CA GLN A 115 38.15 -58.86 -51.19
C GLN A 115 37.18 -58.48 -52.32
N GLU A 116 35.95 -59.00 -52.31
CA GLU A 116 34.94 -58.61 -53.28
C GLU A 116 34.41 -57.19 -53.01
N PHE A 117 34.20 -56.83 -51.75
CA PHE A 117 33.56 -55.57 -51.38
C PHE A 117 34.51 -54.37 -51.57
N THR A 118 35.83 -54.58 -51.51
CA THR A 118 36.85 -53.55 -51.78
C THR A 118 37.37 -53.53 -53.21
N LYS A 119 36.98 -54.47 -54.09
CA LYS A 119 37.58 -54.63 -55.44
C LYS A 119 37.56 -53.34 -56.26
N ASP A 120 36.46 -52.58 -56.19
CA ASP A 120 36.25 -51.35 -56.95
C ASP A 120 36.99 -50.12 -56.38
N LEU A 121 37.87 -50.29 -55.38
CA LEU A 121 38.60 -49.20 -54.72
C LEU A 121 40.08 -49.11 -55.12
N GLU A 122 40.67 -50.18 -55.65
CA GLU A 122 42.09 -50.26 -56.07
C GLU A 122 43.10 -49.85 -54.96
N ILE A 123 42.81 -50.19 -53.69
CA ILE A 123 43.66 -49.87 -52.53
C ILE A 123 44.45 -51.10 -52.02
N PHE A 124 43.96 -52.31 -52.25
CA PHE A 124 44.47 -53.55 -51.66
C PHE A 124 44.83 -54.57 -52.75
N ASN A 125 45.93 -55.28 -52.55
CA ASN A 125 46.43 -56.35 -53.41
C ASN A 125 45.91 -57.73 -52.94
N ALA A 126 46.06 -58.75 -53.78
CA ALA A 126 45.56 -60.10 -53.48
C ALA A 126 46.22 -60.77 -52.25
N ASP A 127 47.38 -60.29 -51.80
CA ASP A 127 48.10 -60.82 -50.64
C ASP A 127 47.76 -60.08 -49.32
N ASP A 128 47.22 -58.85 -49.39
CA ASP A 128 46.74 -58.10 -48.22
C ASP A 128 45.59 -58.83 -47.49
N PHE A 129 44.87 -59.71 -48.20
CA PHE A 129 43.80 -60.56 -47.65
C PHE A 129 44.30 -61.91 -47.09
N LYS A 130 45.61 -62.19 -47.18
CA LYS A 130 46.25 -63.44 -46.71
C LYS A 130 47.27 -63.17 -45.60
N ASP A 131 48.00 -62.06 -45.71
CA ASP A 131 48.86 -61.54 -44.67
C ASP A 131 48.05 -61.05 -43.46
N SER A 132 48.68 -61.05 -42.28
CA SER A 132 48.15 -60.49 -41.03
C SER A 132 49.05 -59.39 -40.44
N SER A 133 50.13 -58.99 -41.13
CA SER A 133 51.02 -57.91 -40.70
C SER A 133 50.58 -56.52 -41.18
N SER A 134 49.90 -56.43 -42.33
CA SER A 134 49.52 -55.16 -42.96
C SER A 134 48.08 -54.74 -42.64
N TYR A 135 47.11 -55.61 -42.90
CA TYR A 135 45.67 -55.36 -42.70
C TYR A 135 44.99 -56.49 -41.93
N ASN A 136 43.88 -56.17 -41.27
CA ASN A 136 43.19 -57.04 -40.31
C ASN A 136 42.34 -58.16 -40.96
N PHE A 137 42.17 -58.17 -42.29
CA PHE A 137 41.23 -59.04 -43.00
C PHE A 137 41.37 -60.53 -42.64
N SER A 138 42.58 -61.06 -42.70
CA SER A 138 42.87 -62.48 -42.41
C SER A 138 42.65 -62.85 -40.93
N LEU A 139 42.88 -61.90 -40.03
CA LEU A 139 42.66 -62.04 -38.59
C LEU A 139 41.16 -62.05 -38.25
N ILE A 140 40.37 -61.21 -38.92
CA ILE A 140 38.92 -61.14 -38.73
C ILE A 140 38.21 -62.34 -39.41
N ASP A 141 38.65 -62.78 -40.59
CA ASP A 141 38.20 -64.03 -41.22
C ASP A 141 38.33 -65.23 -40.27
N ALA A 142 39.48 -65.40 -39.62
CA ALA A 142 39.70 -66.51 -38.68
C ALA A 142 38.77 -66.47 -37.44
N TYR A 143 38.39 -65.26 -37.00
CA TYR A 143 37.42 -65.08 -35.91
C TYR A 143 35.99 -65.28 -36.39
N TRP A 144 35.70 -64.90 -37.64
CA TRP A 144 34.41 -65.15 -38.29
C TRP A 144 34.12 -66.65 -38.40
N ASP A 145 35.07 -67.44 -38.93
CA ASP A 145 34.94 -68.89 -39.09
C ASP A 145 34.65 -69.60 -37.74
N SER A 146 35.28 -69.13 -36.66
CA SER A 146 35.03 -69.62 -35.30
C SER A 146 33.64 -69.19 -34.79
N PHE A 147 33.28 -67.91 -34.95
CA PHE A 147 32.00 -67.36 -34.53
C PHE A 147 30.82 -68.02 -35.25
N ILE A 148 30.82 -68.08 -36.58
CA ILE A 148 29.67 -68.55 -37.37
C ILE A 148 29.38 -70.02 -37.08
N LYS A 149 30.44 -70.84 -36.93
CA LYS A 149 30.35 -72.25 -36.54
C LYS A 149 29.78 -72.43 -35.12
N GLY A 150 30.17 -71.57 -34.17
CA GLY A 150 29.59 -71.57 -32.82
C GLY A 150 28.12 -71.12 -32.79
N TYR A 151 27.79 -70.10 -33.59
CA TYR A 151 26.44 -69.54 -33.72
C TYR A 151 25.46 -70.54 -34.38
N GLU A 152 25.95 -71.37 -35.31
CA GLU A 152 25.23 -72.52 -35.87
C GLU A 152 24.97 -73.63 -34.86
N GLN A 153 25.96 -73.99 -34.04
CA GLN A 153 25.82 -75.07 -33.05
C GLN A 153 24.73 -74.79 -32.00
N ILE A 154 24.40 -73.52 -31.76
CA ILE A 154 23.31 -73.09 -30.87
C ILE A 154 22.01 -72.74 -31.61
N ASN A 155 21.88 -73.16 -32.87
CA ASN A 155 20.73 -72.89 -33.74
C ASN A 155 20.31 -71.41 -33.77
N TYR A 156 21.31 -70.52 -33.84
CA TYR A 156 21.16 -69.06 -33.84
C TYR A 156 20.46 -68.44 -32.59
N ASN A 157 20.24 -69.21 -31.53
CA ASN A 157 19.38 -68.84 -30.39
C ASN A 157 20.18 -68.67 -29.08
N TYR A 158 20.96 -67.58 -29.03
CA TYR A 158 21.77 -67.22 -27.85
C TYR A 158 20.94 -67.06 -26.56
N GLU A 159 19.67 -66.62 -26.64
CA GLU A 159 18.78 -66.46 -25.47
C GLU A 159 18.54 -67.81 -24.81
N GLU A 160 18.20 -68.83 -25.59
CA GLU A 160 17.91 -70.17 -25.08
C GLU A 160 19.18 -70.89 -24.60
N PHE A 161 20.27 -70.82 -25.38
CA PHE A 161 21.56 -71.37 -25.00
C PHE A 161 22.08 -70.80 -23.66
N LEU A 162 22.09 -69.47 -23.50
CA LEU A 162 22.59 -68.84 -22.28
C LEU A 162 21.71 -69.13 -21.06
N ASN A 163 20.39 -69.20 -21.23
CA ASN A 163 19.48 -69.59 -20.15
C ASN A 163 19.65 -71.06 -19.73
N MET A 164 19.91 -71.97 -20.68
CA MET A 164 20.24 -73.38 -20.38
C MET A 164 21.58 -73.49 -19.62
N GLN A 165 22.62 -72.80 -20.06
CA GLN A 165 23.93 -72.82 -19.40
C GLN A 165 23.87 -72.21 -17.99
N ARG A 166 23.18 -71.07 -17.81
CA ARG A 166 22.90 -70.48 -16.50
C ARG A 166 22.21 -71.48 -15.56
N ASP A 167 21.13 -72.12 -16.01
CA ASP A 167 20.37 -73.05 -15.18
C ASP A 167 21.21 -74.28 -14.80
N ALA A 168 22.12 -74.73 -15.68
CA ALA A 168 23.09 -75.78 -15.36
C ALA A 168 24.12 -75.33 -14.32
N GLU A 169 24.71 -74.13 -14.42
CA GLU A 169 25.64 -73.60 -13.42
C GLU A 169 24.97 -73.40 -12.04
N PHE A 170 23.74 -72.89 -12.02
CA PHE A 170 22.97 -72.75 -10.77
C PHE A 170 22.68 -74.10 -10.10
N GLN A 171 22.50 -75.18 -10.88
CA GLN A 171 22.27 -76.54 -10.36
C GLN A 171 23.54 -77.25 -9.85
N LYS A 172 24.72 -76.95 -10.41
CA LYS A 172 26.00 -77.57 -10.01
C LYS A 172 26.40 -77.29 -8.56
N VAL A 173 25.92 -76.19 -7.98
CA VAL A 173 26.40 -75.63 -6.70
C VAL A 173 25.27 -75.59 -5.67
N LYS A 174 25.23 -76.60 -4.78
CA LYS A 174 24.18 -76.74 -3.76
C LYS A 174 24.44 -76.01 -2.43
N THR A 175 25.68 -75.61 -2.15
CA THR A 175 26.12 -75.23 -0.79
C THR A 175 27.12 -74.07 -0.71
N VAL A 176 27.48 -73.42 -1.83
CA VAL A 176 28.37 -72.25 -1.82
C VAL A 176 27.53 -70.97 -1.92
N GLU A 177 27.99 -69.92 -1.23
CA GLU A 177 27.39 -68.59 -1.18
C GLU A 177 27.15 -68.01 -2.59
N ASN A 178 26.12 -67.17 -2.71
CA ASN A 178 25.63 -66.66 -3.99
C ASN A 178 26.70 -65.90 -4.82
N GLU A 179 27.74 -65.38 -4.18
CA GLU A 179 28.81 -64.62 -4.85
C GLU A 179 29.60 -65.48 -5.85
N PHE A 180 29.84 -66.75 -5.52
CA PHE A 180 30.55 -67.66 -6.40
C PHE A 180 29.69 -68.05 -7.62
N LYS A 181 28.39 -68.33 -7.40
CA LYS A 181 27.41 -68.54 -8.49
C LYS A 181 27.33 -67.31 -9.40
N GLN A 182 27.24 -66.12 -8.82
CA GLN A 182 27.16 -64.84 -9.54
C GLN A 182 28.39 -64.62 -10.41
N LEU A 183 29.60 -64.86 -9.89
CA LEU A 183 30.86 -64.69 -10.64
C LEU A 183 30.97 -65.65 -11.83
N LEU A 184 30.67 -66.95 -11.64
CA LEU A 184 30.75 -67.95 -12.70
C LEU A 184 29.79 -67.63 -13.86
N VAL A 185 28.52 -67.36 -13.55
CA VAL A 185 27.52 -67.04 -14.57
C VAL A 185 27.80 -65.67 -15.21
N TYR A 186 28.28 -64.67 -14.44
CA TYR A 186 28.69 -63.40 -15.03
C TYR A 186 29.83 -63.56 -16.04
N ASN A 187 30.86 -64.36 -15.72
CA ASN A 187 31.98 -64.60 -16.64
C ASN A 187 31.53 -65.28 -17.95
N LEU A 188 30.60 -66.26 -17.86
CA LEU A 188 29.97 -66.88 -19.03
C LEU A 188 29.30 -65.82 -19.93
N PHE A 189 28.47 -64.96 -19.35
CA PHE A 189 27.74 -63.95 -20.11
C PHE A 189 28.68 -62.85 -20.66
N GLN A 190 29.65 -62.40 -19.86
CA GLN A 190 30.67 -61.43 -20.29
C GLN A 190 31.44 -61.94 -21.52
N SER A 191 31.82 -63.23 -21.56
CA SER A 191 32.51 -63.83 -22.72
C SER A 191 31.70 -63.71 -24.02
N LYS A 192 30.37 -63.61 -23.93
CA LYS A 192 29.45 -63.49 -25.07
C LYS A 192 29.13 -62.06 -25.48
N TYR A 193 29.67 -61.06 -24.79
CA TYR A 193 29.74 -59.70 -25.33
C TYR A 193 30.92 -59.49 -26.28
N GLU A 194 31.98 -60.31 -26.24
CA GLU A 194 33.03 -60.25 -27.28
C GLU A 194 32.47 -60.68 -28.66
N ASP A 195 31.56 -61.66 -28.71
CA ASP A 195 30.82 -62.02 -29.93
C ASP A 195 29.94 -60.84 -30.44
N VAL A 196 29.34 -60.06 -29.53
CA VAL A 196 28.64 -58.81 -29.87
C VAL A 196 29.60 -57.77 -30.43
N PHE A 197 30.77 -57.58 -29.82
CA PHE A 197 31.74 -56.58 -30.25
C PHE A 197 32.36 -56.93 -31.60
N LEU A 198 32.68 -58.20 -31.87
CA LEU A 198 33.13 -58.69 -33.17
C LEU A 198 32.13 -58.33 -34.28
N LEU A 199 30.84 -58.62 -34.10
CA LEU A 199 29.80 -58.28 -35.07
C LEU A 199 29.63 -56.78 -35.26
N LYS A 200 29.74 -55.99 -34.20
CA LYS A 200 29.67 -54.51 -34.29
C LYS A 200 30.88 -53.96 -35.06
N ILE A 201 32.08 -54.47 -34.79
CA ILE A 201 33.33 -54.12 -35.50
C ILE A 201 33.21 -54.40 -37.00
N ILE A 202 32.86 -55.63 -37.38
CA ILE A 202 32.70 -56.02 -38.79
C ILE A 202 31.66 -55.12 -39.50
N ALA A 203 30.51 -54.89 -38.88
CA ALA A 203 29.50 -54.01 -39.47
C ALA A 203 29.96 -52.54 -39.61
N LEU A 204 30.84 -52.04 -38.72
CA LEU A 204 31.43 -50.70 -38.83
C LEU A 204 32.46 -50.62 -39.96
N GLU A 205 33.30 -51.64 -40.13
CA GLU A 205 34.28 -51.70 -41.22
C GLU A 205 33.60 -51.75 -42.59
N PHE A 206 32.58 -52.61 -42.75
CA PHE A 206 31.81 -52.67 -43.99
C PHE A 206 30.96 -51.40 -44.22
N GLU A 207 30.49 -50.71 -43.18
CA GLU A 207 29.88 -49.36 -43.32
C GLU A 207 30.91 -48.34 -43.82
N ALA A 208 32.12 -48.34 -43.24
CA ALA A 208 33.23 -47.47 -43.63
C ALA A 208 33.66 -47.69 -45.09
N ILE A 209 33.78 -48.95 -45.52
CA ILE A 209 34.09 -49.31 -46.91
C ILE A 209 32.95 -48.89 -47.85
N GLU A 210 31.68 -49.05 -47.46
CA GLU A 210 30.54 -48.61 -48.27
C GLU A 210 30.45 -47.08 -48.40
N LEU A 211 30.76 -46.33 -47.33
CA LEU A 211 30.89 -44.87 -47.40
C LEU A 211 32.05 -44.46 -48.32
N LEU A 212 33.21 -45.13 -48.26
CA LEU A 212 34.32 -44.88 -49.18
C LEU A 212 33.96 -45.21 -50.63
N LYS A 213 33.21 -46.27 -50.91
CA LYS A 213 32.74 -46.63 -52.26
C LYS A 213 31.84 -45.55 -52.88
N LYS A 214 31.11 -44.77 -52.06
CA LYS A 214 30.32 -43.61 -52.49
C LYS A 214 31.12 -42.31 -52.64
N HIS A 215 32.25 -42.21 -51.93
CA HIS A 215 33.06 -41.00 -51.82
C HIS A 215 34.54 -41.27 -52.14
N LYS A 216 34.81 -42.03 -53.22
CA LYS A 216 36.14 -42.59 -53.54
C LYS A 216 37.26 -41.55 -53.62
N ASP A 217 36.94 -40.37 -54.12
CA ASP A 217 37.88 -39.26 -54.29
C ASP A 217 38.21 -38.51 -52.99
N ASN A 218 37.50 -38.80 -51.89
CA ASN A 218 37.73 -38.15 -50.60
C ASN A 218 38.89 -38.83 -49.85
N VAL A 219 40.06 -38.21 -49.95
CA VAL A 219 41.32 -38.67 -49.33
C VAL A 219 41.21 -38.76 -47.80
N GLU A 220 40.45 -37.88 -47.13
CA GLU A 220 40.28 -37.94 -45.66
C GLU A 220 39.45 -39.15 -45.24
N ILE A 221 38.39 -39.47 -45.99
CA ILE A 221 37.61 -40.71 -45.79
C ILE A 221 38.51 -41.92 -46.09
N LYS A 222 39.24 -41.94 -47.21
CA LYS A 222 40.15 -43.04 -47.57
C LYS A 222 41.17 -43.32 -46.46
N ASN A 223 41.80 -42.29 -45.91
CA ASN A 223 42.77 -42.44 -44.82
C ASN A 223 42.12 -43.01 -43.55
N LYS A 224 41.00 -42.44 -43.10
CA LYS A 224 40.30 -42.90 -41.89
C LYS A 224 39.73 -44.32 -42.01
N VAL A 225 39.33 -44.74 -43.21
CA VAL A 225 38.91 -46.12 -43.48
C VAL A 225 40.12 -47.08 -43.43
N LEU A 226 41.28 -46.66 -43.94
CA LEU A 226 42.52 -47.44 -43.79
C LEU A 226 42.97 -47.52 -42.33
N ASP A 227 42.76 -46.47 -41.53
CA ASP A 227 43.11 -46.46 -40.10
C ASP A 227 42.23 -47.40 -39.24
N LEU A 228 41.06 -47.82 -39.74
CA LEU A 228 40.26 -48.90 -39.13
C LEU A 228 40.82 -50.30 -39.49
N LEU A 229 41.39 -50.44 -40.68
CA LEU A 229 41.73 -51.74 -41.29
C LEU A 229 43.19 -52.18 -41.09
N LYS A 230 44.11 -51.26 -40.75
CA LYS A 230 45.54 -51.56 -40.48
C LYS A 230 45.74 -52.34 -39.17
N VAL A 231 46.79 -53.16 -39.11
CA VAL A 231 47.23 -53.86 -37.88
C VAL A 231 48.18 -53.01 -37.04
N THR A 232 47.94 -51.69 -37.00
CA THR A 232 48.66 -50.70 -36.17
C THR A 232 47.64 -49.80 -35.50
N ASP A 233 47.60 -49.81 -34.16
CA ASP A 233 46.55 -49.24 -33.31
C ASP A 233 45.12 -49.83 -33.49
N GLY A 234 44.97 -50.88 -34.32
CA GLY A 234 43.74 -51.64 -34.55
C GLY A 234 43.96 -53.16 -34.56
N ILE A 235 42.94 -53.89 -34.10
CA ILE A 235 42.69 -55.34 -34.23
C ILE A 235 43.93 -56.22 -34.47
N ASN A 236 44.62 -56.59 -33.37
CA ASN A 236 45.33 -57.86 -33.29
C ASN A 236 44.58 -58.79 -32.32
N PRO A 237 43.75 -59.74 -32.79
CA PRO A 237 42.94 -60.60 -31.93
C PRO A 237 43.75 -61.51 -30.99
N SER A 238 45.03 -61.78 -31.30
CA SER A 238 45.92 -62.51 -30.37
C SER A 238 46.35 -61.69 -29.14
N LEU A 239 46.04 -60.38 -29.12
CA LEU A 239 46.35 -59.44 -28.03
C LEU A 239 45.13 -58.63 -27.54
N ALA A 240 43.97 -58.70 -28.21
CA ALA A 240 42.92 -57.68 -28.09
C ALA A 240 41.71 -58.10 -27.23
N ASN A 241 41.31 -57.15 -26.39
CA ASN A 241 39.96 -57.02 -25.84
C ASN A 241 39.13 -56.24 -26.89
N LEU A 242 38.13 -56.87 -27.53
CA LEU A 242 37.39 -56.26 -28.64
C LEU A 242 36.54 -55.07 -28.20
N SER A 243 36.13 -55.06 -26.93
CA SER A 243 35.45 -53.92 -26.30
C SER A 243 36.30 -52.64 -26.39
N LYS A 244 37.64 -52.74 -26.25
CA LYS A 244 38.57 -51.60 -26.42
C LYS A 244 38.65 -51.15 -27.88
N THR A 245 38.69 -52.09 -28.83
CA THR A 245 38.68 -51.76 -30.28
C THR A 245 37.44 -50.96 -30.65
N LEU A 246 36.25 -51.37 -30.20
CA LEU A 246 35.00 -50.69 -30.50
C LEU A 246 34.99 -49.23 -29.99
N GLN A 247 35.64 -48.97 -28.85
CA GLN A 247 35.81 -47.60 -28.30
C GLN A 247 36.75 -46.73 -29.15
N LEU A 248 37.78 -47.32 -29.77
CA LEU A 248 38.69 -46.62 -30.69
C LEU A 248 38.05 -46.38 -32.07
N PHE A 249 37.23 -47.31 -32.55
CA PHE A 249 36.51 -47.19 -33.83
C PHE A 249 35.41 -46.12 -33.77
N GLN A 250 34.74 -45.94 -32.62
CA GLN A 250 33.64 -45.01 -32.44
C GLN A 250 33.93 -43.55 -32.91
N PRO A 251 35.01 -42.87 -32.49
CA PRO A 251 35.32 -41.53 -32.99
C PRO A 251 35.63 -41.50 -34.49
N ILE A 252 36.40 -42.47 -35.00
CA ILE A 252 36.81 -42.55 -36.41
C ILE A 252 35.58 -42.70 -37.31
N ILE A 253 34.67 -43.64 -37.00
CA ILE A 253 33.41 -43.84 -37.74
C ILE A 253 32.51 -42.59 -37.65
N THR A 254 32.45 -41.94 -36.48
CA THR A 254 31.66 -40.71 -36.32
C THR A 254 32.19 -39.60 -37.24
N GLU A 255 33.50 -39.53 -37.44
CA GLU A 255 34.13 -38.58 -38.36
C GLU A 255 33.96 -38.96 -39.84
N ILE A 256 34.08 -40.24 -40.20
CA ILE A 256 33.79 -40.76 -41.56
C ILE A 256 32.34 -40.40 -41.95
N ARG A 257 31.36 -40.71 -41.09
CA ARG A 257 29.94 -40.36 -41.29
C ARG A 257 29.71 -38.85 -41.43
N LYS A 258 30.48 -38.03 -40.71
CA LYS A 258 30.45 -36.55 -40.81
C LYS A 258 31.02 -36.06 -42.15
N LEU A 259 32.15 -36.60 -42.60
CA LEU A 259 32.80 -36.25 -43.87
C LEU A 259 31.97 -36.68 -45.09
N ALA A 260 31.31 -37.84 -45.01
CA ALA A 260 30.38 -38.33 -46.03
C ALA A 260 29.04 -37.58 -46.03
N ASN A 261 28.67 -36.94 -44.91
CA ASN A 261 27.34 -36.39 -44.66
C ASN A 261 26.20 -37.45 -44.79
N GLU A 262 26.53 -38.74 -44.66
CA GLU A 262 25.57 -39.85 -44.58
C GLU A 262 25.90 -40.75 -43.37
N ASN A 263 24.86 -41.28 -42.74
CA ASN A 263 24.96 -42.26 -41.66
C ASN A 263 24.13 -43.49 -42.07
N ILE A 264 24.78 -44.41 -42.79
CA ILE A 264 24.15 -45.61 -43.35
C ILE A 264 23.77 -46.57 -42.22
N GLY A 265 24.66 -46.75 -41.25
CA GLY A 265 24.47 -47.68 -40.14
C GLY A 265 23.24 -47.35 -39.31
N ASP A 266 23.04 -46.10 -38.87
CA ASP A 266 21.86 -45.73 -38.07
C ASP A 266 20.56 -45.70 -38.92
N LYS A 267 20.67 -45.55 -40.25
CA LYS A 267 19.53 -45.64 -41.20
C LYS A 267 19.08 -47.09 -41.40
N LEU A 268 20.02 -48.02 -41.56
CA LEU A 268 19.74 -49.45 -41.68
C LEU A 268 19.38 -50.08 -40.32
N SER A 269 19.98 -49.63 -39.22
CA SER A 269 19.63 -50.10 -37.87
C SER A 269 18.15 -49.87 -37.55
N LYS A 270 17.57 -48.73 -37.96
CA LYS A 270 16.12 -48.49 -37.86
C LYS A 270 15.26 -49.48 -38.63
N GLN A 271 15.78 -50.08 -39.71
CA GLN A 271 15.08 -51.14 -40.44
C GLN A 271 15.23 -52.48 -39.73
N VAL A 272 16.42 -52.79 -39.22
CA VAL A 272 16.68 -54.01 -38.44
C VAL A 272 15.86 -54.01 -37.14
N ASP A 273 15.74 -52.86 -36.47
CA ASP A 273 14.88 -52.63 -35.32
C ASP A 273 13.40 -52.97 -35.60
N GLU A 274 12.91 -52.71 -36.82
CA GLU A 274 11.53 -53.03 -37.25
C GLU A 274 11.40 -54.51 -37.68
N ASP A 275 12.44 -55.06 -38.34
CA ASP A 275 12.60 -56.50 -38.64
C ASP A 275 12.78 -57.37 -37.37
N LEU A 276 13.03 -56.74 -36.21
CA LEU A 276 13.21 -57.36 -34.89
C LEU A 276 12.29 -56.76 -33.82
N LYS A 277 11.23 -56.04 -34.22
CA LYS A 277 10.36 -55.28 -33.30
C LYS A 277 9.79 -56.06 -32.13
N GLN A 278 9.60 -57.37 -32.29
CA GLN A 278 9.08 -58.25 -31.24
C GLN A 278 10.12 -58.51 -30.14
N ASP A 279 11.34 -58.91 -30.51
CA ASP A 279 12.44 -59.09 -29.56
C ASP A 279 12.92 -57.76 -28.98
N LYS A 280 12.95 -56.70 -29.80
CA LYS A 280 13.22 -55.33 -29.36
C LYS A 280 12.21 -54.87 -28.30
N ALA A 281 10.91 -55.01 -28.55
CA ALA A 281 9.88 -54.65 -27.58
C ALA A 281 9.97 -55.50 -26.31
N ARG A 282 10.34 -56.79 -26.42
CA ARG A 282 10.57 -57.67 -25.26
C ARG A 282 11.73 -57.17 -24.41
N LEU A 283 12.85 -56.83 -25.04
CA LEU A 283 14.05 -56.31 -24.39
C LEU A 283 13.81 -54.93 -23.76
N ASP A 284 13.23 -53.98 -24.50
CA ASP A 284 12.91 -52.63 -23.99
C ASP A 284 12.00 -52.68 -22.76
N ALA A 285 10.97 -53.53 -22.78
CA ALA A 285 10.04 -53.72 -21.68
C ALA A 285 10.72 -54.31 -20.44
N LEU A 286 11.57 -55.32 -20.62
CA LEU A 286 12.26 -55.98 -19.51
C LEU A 286 13.38 -55.12 -18.91
N LEU A 287 14.14 -54.38 -19.74
CA LEU A 287 15.14 -53.41 -19.26
C LEU A 287 14.48 -52.28 -18.46
N ALA A 288 13.36 -51.73 -18.95
CA ALA A 288 12.59 -50.74 -18.20
C ALA A 288 12.02 -51.31 -16.89
N ALA A 289 11.51 -52.55 -16.91
CA ALA A 289 11.02 -53.23 -15.73
C ALA A 289 12.12 -53.42 -14.67
N ALA A 290 13.36 -53.73 -15.08
CA ALA A 290 14.51 -53.80 -14.18
C ALA A 290 14.85 -52.43 -13.53
N MET A 291 14.69 -51.32 -14.26
CA MET A 291 14.88 -49.97 -13.70
C MET A 291 13.85 -49.66 -12.59
N ALA A 292 12.62 -50.17 -12.68
CA ALA A 292 11.59 -49.95 -11.66
C ALA A 292 11.82 -50.73 -10.34
N LYS A 293 12.81 -51.62 -10.28
CA LYS A 293 13.13 -52.43 -9.09
C LYS A 293 13.46 -51.55 -7.89
N GLY A 294 12.72 -51.74 -6.80
CA GLY A 294 12.82 -50.94 -5.56
C GLY A 294 11.62 -50.04 -5.27
N SER A 295 10.72 -49.83 -6.23
CA SER A 295 9.41 -49.23 -5.96
C SER A 295 8.44 -50.25 -5.35
N GLU A 296 7.51 -49.81 -4.50
CA GLU A 296 6.47 -50.71 -3.96
C GLU A 296 5.55 -51.29 -5.05
N LYS A 297 5.41 -50.57 -6.16
CA LYS A 297 4.69 -51.03 -7.35
C LYS A 297 5.46 -52.08 -8.14
N TYR A 298 6.77 -52.25 -7.93
CA TYR A 298 7.54 -53.28 -8.61
C TYR A 298 6.98 -54.68 -8.31
N ASP A 299 6.94 -55.09 -7.05
CA ASP A 299 6.48 -56.44 -6.69
C ASP A 299 4.97 -56.64 -6.86
N LYS A 300 4.18 -55.56 -6.70
CA LYS A 300 2.71 -55.59 -6.82
C LYS A 300 2.22 -55.59 -8.28
N GLU A 301 2.87 -54.83 -9.17
CA GLU A 301 2.35 -54.52 -10.52
C GLU A 301 3.31 -54.95 -11.65
N ILE A 302 4.63 -54.78 -11.48
CA ILE A 302 5.63 -55.02 -12.54
C ILE A 302 6.14 -56.47 -12.55
N LYS A 303 6.61 -57.00 -11.42
CA LYS A 303 7.14 -58.38 -11.27
C LYS A 303 6.13 -59.46 -11.73
N PRO A 304 4.81 -59.36 -11.47
CA PRO A 304 3.82 -60.31 -12.00
C PRO A 304 3.61 -60.20 -13.53
N ARG A 305 3.96 -59.07 -14.15
CA ARG A 305 3.89 -58.88 -15.61
C ARG A 305 5.15 -59.42 -16.30
N ILE A 306 6.34 -59.19 -15.72
CA ILE A 306 7.61 -59.82 -16.17
C ILE A 306 7.43 -61.33 -16.32
N LYS A 307 6.86 -62.01 -15.31
CA LYS A 307 6.63 -63.48 -15.34
C LYS A 307 5.65 -63.97 -16.43
N ARG A 308 4.95 -63.07 -17.13
CA ARG A 308 4.06 -63.38 -18.26
C ARG A 308 4.63 -62.93 -19.62
N VAL A 309 5.85 -62.41 -19.65
CA VAL A 309 6.56 -62.07 -20.89
C VAL A 309 7.10 -63.36 -21.53
N GLN A 310 6.75 -63.56 -22.79
CA GLN A 310 7.10 -64.71 -23.63
C GLN A 310 7.47 -64.20 -25.03
N LYS A 311 8.08 -65.05 -25.88
CA LYS A 311 8.48 -64.68 -27.26
C LYS A 311 7.31 -64.09 -28.08
N ASN A 312 6.07 -64.50 -27.80
CA ASN A 312 4.83 -64.07 -28.49
C ASN A 312 3.96 -63.04 -27.74
N THR A 313 4.41 -62.45 -26.61
CA THR A 313 3.62 -61.44 -25.88
C THR A 313 3.34 -60.23 -26.77
N SER A 314 2.12 -59.69 -26.74
CA SER A 314 1.73 -58.63 -27.69
C SER A 314 2.55 -57.34 -27.50
N ILE A 315 2.94 -56.72 -28.61
CA ILE A 315 3.67 -55.44 -28.64
C ILE A 315 2.95 -54.35 -27.82
N SER A 316 1.61 -54.39 -27.72
CA SER A 316 0.85 -53.45 -26.89
C SER A 316 1.13 -53.61 -25.40
N GLU A 317 1.15 -54.84 -24.88
CA GLU A 317 1.44 -55.09 -23.45
C GLU A 317 2.93 -54.90 -23.13
N LEU A 318 3.82 -55.20 -24.08
CA LEU A 318 5.25 -54.92 -23.94
C LEU A 318 5.52 -53.40 -23.86
N ASN A 319 4.95 -52.60 -24.77
CA ASN A 319 5.04 -51.14 -24.68
C ASN A 319 4.44 -50.61 -23.36
N LYS A 320 3.28 -51.13 -22.94
CA LYS A 320 2.67 -50.73 -21.67
C LYS A 320 3.55 -51.09 -20.46
N LEU A 321 4.16 -52.27 -20.43
CA LEU A 321 5.08 -52.69 -19.37
C LEU A 321 6.32 -51.79 -19.31
N ARG A 322 6.88 -51.42 -20.47
CA ARG A 322 7.95 -50.42 -20.56
C ARG A 322 7.49 -49.09 -19.97
N ASP A 323 6.39 -48.53 -20.46
CA ASP A 323 5.98 -47.16 -20.16
C ASP A 323 5.58 -47.00 -18.68
N ASP A 324 4.86 -47.98 -18.11
CA ASP A 324 4.53 -48.01 -16.68
C ASP A 324 5.80 -48.08 -15.81
N ALA A 325 6.80 -48.90 -16.19
CA ALA A 325 8.04 -49.06 -15.43
C ALA A 325 9.01 -47.88 -15.56
N GLU A 326 9.15 -47.29 -16.76
CA GLU A 326 9.93 -46.08 -16.96
C GLU A 326 9.33 -44.90 -16.19
N PHE A 327 8.01 -44.75 -16.18
CA PHE A 327 7.34 -43.69 -15.41
C PHE A 327 7.70 -43.77 -13.92
N LEU A 328 7.69 -44.97 -13.32
CA LEU A 328 8.11 -45.16 -11.92
C LEU A 328 9.57 -44.72 -11.69
N PHE A 329 10.49 -45.15 -12.55
CA PHE A 329 11.90 -44.81 -12.41
C PHE A 329 12.15 -43.30 -12.55
N TYR A 330 11.59 -42.66 -13.57
CA TYR A 330 11.82 -41.24 -13.83
C TYR A 330 11.11 -40.32 -12.84
N THR A 331 9.94 -40.71 -12.30
CA THR A 331 9.31 -40.00 -11.18
C THR A 331 10.22 -40.00 -9.95
N GLU A 332 10.86 -41.13 -9.61
CA GLU A 332 11.77 -41.17 -8.47
C GLU A 332 13.10 -40.46 -8.77
N LYS A 333 13.65 -40.62 -9.99
CA LYS A 333 14.88 -39.96 -10.43
C LYS A 333 14.75 -38.44 -10.40
N TYR A 334 13.57 -37.91 -10.71
CA TYR A 334 13.28 -36.48 -10.60
C TYR A 334 13.36 -35.98 -9.15
N LYS A 335 12.79 -36.70 -8.16
CA LYS A 335 12.86 -36.29 -6.73
C LYS A 335 14.30 -36.16 -6.24
N VAL A 336 15.12 -37.18 -6.53
CA VAL A 336 16.54 -37.21 -6.12
C VAL A 336 17.33 -36.10 -6.82
N ASN A 337 16.97 -35.74 -8.06
CA ASN A 337 17.56 -34.60 -8.78
C ASN A 337 17.23 -33.25 -8.14
N GLU A 338 16.01 -33.04 -7.63
CA GLU A 338 15.67 -31.80 -6.91
C GLU A 338 16.46 -31.69 -5.58
N LEU A 339 16.55 -32.78 -4.81
CA LEU A 339 17.36 -32.80 -3.58
C LEU A 339 18.86 -32.62 -3.86
N LEU A 340 19.38 -33.14 -4.97
CA LEU A 340 20.74 -32.90 -5.44
C LEU A 340 21.01 -31.40 -5.73
N LYS A 341 19.99 -30.61 -6.10
CA LYS A 341 20.12 -29.16 -6.27
C LYS A 341 20.25 -28.42 -4.95
N GLU A 342 19.64 -28.91 -3.86
CA GLU A 342 19.73 -28.30 -2.52
C GLU A 342 21.13 -28.40 -1.89
N ILE A 343 22.01 -29.31 -2.37
CA ILE A 343 23.39 -29.42 -1.87
C ILE A 343 24.18 -28.14 -2.17
N ILE A 344 24.74 -27.53 -1.12
CA ILE A 344 25.49 -26.27 -1.21
C ILE A 344 26.95 -26.53 -1.62
N THR A 345 27.59 -27.53 -1.02
CA THR A 345 29.01 -27.82 -1.22
C THR A 345 29.29 -28.37 -2.61
N ALA A 346 29.88 -27.56 -3.50
CA ALA A 346 30.14 -27.91 -4.91
C ALA A 346 30.88 -29.25 -5.08
N LYS A 347 31.89 -29.55 -4.27
CA LYS A 347 32.60 -30.84 -4.30
C LYS A 347 31.65 -32.02 -4.08
N SER A 348 30.85 -31.97 -3.03
CA SER A 348 29.91 -33.05 -2.68
C SER A 348 28.76 -33.14 -3.69
N LYS A 349 28.37 -32.01 -4.30
CA LYS A 349 27.44 -31.97 -5.43
C LYS A 349 27.99 -32.69 -6.66
N ASP A 350 29.26 -32.48 -7.02
CA ASP A 350 29.93 -33.20 -8.10
C ASP A 350 30.06 -34.71 -7.82
N GLU A 351 30.35 -35.08 -6.57
CA GLU A 351 30.45 -36.48 -6.13
C GLU A 351 29.08 -37.18 -6.22
N PHE A 352 28.01 -36.58 -5.67
CA PHE A 352 26.66 -37.13 -5.78
C PHE A 352 26.09 -37.11 -7.20
N THR A 353 26.48 -36.13 -8.04
CA THR A 353 26.10 -36.13 -9.47
C THR A 353 26.70 -37.33 -10.20
N LYS A 354 27.97 -37.66 -9.93
CA LYS A 354 28.64 -38.85 -10.48
C LYS A 354 28.11 -40.18 -9.95
N GLU A 355 27.41 -40.18 -8.81
CA GLU A 355 26.59 -41.33 -8.37
C GLU A 355 25.24 -41.35 -9.11
N PHE A 356 24.55 -40.21 -9.20
CA PHE A 356 23.24 -40.04 -9.84
C PHE A 356 23.22 -40.43 -11.33
N GLU A 357 24.31 -40.20 -12.05
CA GLU A 357 24.51 -40.64 -13.44
C GLU A 357 24.63 -42.17 -13.57
N LYS A 358 25.15 -42.85 -12.54
CA LYS A 358 25.42 -44.31 -12.54
C LYS A 358 24.25 -45.15 -12.00
N VAL A 359 23.21 -44.51 -11.47
CA VAL A 359 21.97 -45.14 -11.00
C VAL A 359 21.33 -46.00 -12.09
N ARG A 360 21.09 -47.28 -11.77
CA ARG A 360 20.49 -48.29 -12.68
C ARG A 360 19.02 -48.56 -12.38
N ASN A 361 18.59 -48.40 -11.13
CA ASN A 361 17.24 -48.76 -10.65
C ASN A 361 16.75 -47.88 -9.47
N ILE A 362 15.55 -48.14 -8.96
CA ILE A 362 14.95 -47.37 -7.84
C ILE A 362 15.61 -47.69 -6.48
N ASN A 363 16.21 -48.87 -6.28
CA ASN A 363 17.03 -49.14 -5.08
C ASN A 363 18.29 -48.27 -5.05
N ASP A 364 18.98 -48.11 -6.19
CA ASP A 364 20.12 -47.20 -6.33
C ASP A 364 19.69 -45.75 -6.00
N LEU A 365 18.52 -45.31 -6.50
CA LEU A 365 17.95 -43.99 -6.18
C LEU A 365 17.67 -43.82 -4.68
N LYS A 366 17.09 -44.82 -4.01
CA LYS A 366 16.78 -44.75 -2.58
C LYS A 366 18.04 -44.64 -1.72
N LYS A 367 19.05 -45.46 -1.99
CA LYS A 367 20.36 -45.39 -1.31
C LYS A 367 21.03 -44.02 -1.52
N LEU A 368 20.97 -43.49 -2.74
CA LEU A 368 21.51 -42.15 -3.04
C LEU A 368 20.70 -41.03 -2.37
N ASN A 369 19.37 -41.16 -2.34
CA ASN A 369 18.46 -40.24 -1.65
C ASN A 369 18.76 -40.17 -0.15
N GLU A 370 18.97 -41.31 0.49
CA GLU A 370 19.37 -41.41 1.90
C GLU A 370 20.72 -40.71 2.15
N LYS A 371 21.75 -40.99 1.33
CA LYS A 371 23.05 -40.29 1.39
C LYS A 371 22.91 -38.76 1.27
N ILE A 372 22.20 -38.29 0.25
CA ILE A 372 21.99 -36.86 -0.03
C ILE A 372 21.21 -36.20 1.12
N THR A 373 20.16 -36.86 1.62
CA THR A 373 19.35 -36.39 2.75
C THR A 373 20.20 -36.26 4.02
N SER A 374 20.97 -37.28 4.37
CA SER A 374 21.88 -37.24 5.53
C SER A 374 22.93 -36.14 5.40
N HIS A 375 23.53 -35.97 4.22
CA HIS A 375 24.51 -34.90 3.99
C HIS A 375 23.88 -33.50 4.10
N ARG A 376 22.68 -33.30 3.54
CA ARG A 376 21.97 -32.01 3.65
C ARG A 376 21.51 -31.72 5.08
N ILE A 377 21.16 -32.73 5.87
CA ILE A 377 20.89 -32.59 7.31
C ILE A 377 22.13 -32.09 8.05
N GLU A 378 23.33 -32.60 7.76
CA GLU A 378 24.56 -32.11 8.42
C GLU A 378 24.99 -30.71 7.93
N GLU A 379 24.82 -30.38 6.63
CA GLU A 379 24.99 -28.99 6.16
C GLU A 379 24.01 -28.04 6.91
N LEU A 380 22.72 -28.37 6.97
CA LEU A 380 21.69 -27.57 7.65
C LEU A 380 21.94 -27.45 9.15
N LYS A 381 22.37 -28.53 9.82
CA LYS A 381 22.73 -28.47 11.25
C LYS A 381 23.85 -27.47 11.48
N LYS A 382 24.85 -27.40 10.60
CA LYS A 382 25.92 -26.41 10.70
C LYS A 382 25.40 -24.99 10.45
N GLU A 383 24.58 -24.77 9.41
CA GLU A 383 23.93 -23.47 9.15
C GLU A 383 23.13 -22.98 10.37
N VAL A 384 22.36 -23.87 11.00
CA VAL A 384 21.55 -23.58 12.20
C VAL A 384 22.44 -23.35 13.43
N GLN A 385 23.51 -24.14 13.64
CA GLN A 385 24.44 -23.95 14.76
C GLN A 385 25.19 -22.61 14.67
N ASP A 386 25.61 -22.21 13.47
CA ASP A 386 26.24 -20.90 13.22
C ASP A 386 25.26 -19.76 13.52
N LEU A 387 23.97 -19.91 13.16
CA LEU A 387 22.91 -18.94 13.48
C LEU A 387 22.53 -18.91 14.98
N ILE A 388 22.45 -20.07 15.64
CA ILE A 388 22.21 -20.16 17.09
C ILE A 388 23.32 -19.45 17.88
N THR A 389 24.56 -19.49 17.38
CA THR A 389 25.69 -18.76 17.97
C THR A 389 25.52 -17.24 17.85
N LYS A 390 24.81 -16.74 16.85
CA LYS A 390 24.51 -15.29 16.69
C LYS A 390 23.37 -14.82 17.60
N ILE A 391 22.41 -15.66 17.97
CA ILE A 391 21.35 -15.25 18.91
C ILE A 391 21.75 -15.36 20.39
N ASP A 392 23.03 -15.64 20.68
CA ASP A 392 23.58 -15.58 22.04
C ASP A 392 23.36 -14.18 22.67
N GLY A 393 22.64 -14.17 23.80
CA GLY A 393 22.08 -12.96 24.44
C GLY A 393 20.58 -12.74 24.22
N SER A 394 19.90 -13.56 23.40
CA SER A 394 18.43 -13.61 23.36
C SER A 394 17.88 -14.36 24.58
N GLU A 395 16.70 -13.96 25.05
CA GLU A 395 15.93 -14.70 26.05
C GLU A 395 15.44 -16.05 25.47
N SER A 396 15.18 -16.11 24.17
CA SER A 396 14.81 -17.31 23.40
C SER A 396 15.98 -18.28 23.16
N TYR A 397 17.24 -17.89 23.43
CA TYR A 397 18.43 -18.70 23.14
C TYR A 397 18.35 -20.11 23.75
N GLY A 398 17.81 -20.22 24.98
CA GLY A 398 17.64 -21.50 25.67
C GLY A 398 16.68 -22.45 24.94
N ASP A 399 15.56 -21.94 24.43
CA ASP A 399 14.59 -22.72 23.66
C ASP A 399 15.21 -23.23 22.36
N TYR A 400 15.71 -22.33 21.52
CA TYR A 400 16.27 -22.67 20.21
C TYR A 400 17.46 -23.65 20.32
N ASN A 401 18.34 -23.47 21.31
CA ASN A 401 19.46 -24.37 21.58
C ASN A 401 18.98 -25.75 22.10
N SER A 402 17.90 -25.80 22.89
CA SER A 402 17.30 -27.07 23.34
C SER A 402 16.63 -27.82 22.18
N ARG A 403 15.88 -27.12 21.32
CA ARG A 403 15.22 -27.65 20.12
C ARG A 403 16.24 -28.17 19.11
N PHE A 404 17.36 -27.47 18.92
CA PHE A 404 18.46 -27.92 18.07
C PHE A 404 19.14 -29.20 18.56
N LYS A 405 19.21 -29.40 19.88
CA LYS A 405 19.80 -30.59 20.52
C LYS A 405 18.92 -31.84 20.48
N ILE A 406 17.70 -31.75 19.94
CA ILE A 406 16.86 -32.92 19.72
C ILE A 406 17.56 -33.85 18.70
N PRO A 407 17.80 -35.14 19.03
CA PRO A 407 18.39 -36.06 18.08
C PRO A 407 17.44 -36.33 16.91
N ASN A 408 18.00 -36.51 15.72
CA ASN A 408 17.28 -36.89 14.49
C ASN A 408 16.25 -35.87 13.96
N LEU A 409 16.51 -34.57 14.13
CA LEU A 409 15.79 -33.52 13.39
C LEU A 409 15.85 -33.76 11.87
N ASN A 410 14.71 -33.64 11.19
CA ASN A 410 14.62 -33.75 9.74
C ASN A 410 14.87 -32.39 9.04
N ILE A 411 14.97 -32.43 7.70
CA ILE A 411 15.28 -31.24 6.87
C ILE A 411 14.29 -30.10 7.10
N GLU A 412 12.98 -30.36 7.18
CA GLU A 412 11.98 -29.31 7.32
C GLU A 412 11.92 -28.73 8.74
N GLN A 413 12.17 -29.54 9.76
CA GLN A 413 12.37 -29.07 11.14
C GLN A 413 13.60 -28.16 11.25
N LEU A 414 14.69 -28.51 10.56
CA LEU A 414 15.90 -27.67 10.50
C LEU A 414 15.67 -26.38 9.70
N LYS A 415 14.95 -26.43 8.56
CA LYS A 415 14.56 -25.24 7.78
C LYS A 415 13.70 -24.27 8.60
N ALA A 416 12.69 -24.77 9.32
CA ALA A 416 11.85 -23.96 10.19
C ALA A 416 12.66 -23.32 11.35
N LEU A 417 13.43 -24.13 12.08
CA LEU A 417 14.29 -23.66 13.17
C LEU A 417 15.33 -22.63 12.70
N LYS A 418 15.90 -22.82 11.49
CA LYS A 418 16.79 -21.84 10.86
C LYS A 418 16.11 -20.48 10.70
N GLN A 419 14.90 -20.47 10.15
CA GLN A 419 14.15 -19.23 9.87
C GLN A 419 13.74 -18.50 11.15
N GLU A 420 13.29 -19.22 12.18
CA GLU A 420 12.95 -18.64 13.48
C GLU A 420 14.18 -17.96 14.13
N VAL A 421 15.33 -18.65 14.16
CA VAL A 421 16.59 -18.13 14.72
C VAL A 421 17.14 -16.95 13.90
N GLU A 422 17.01 -16.98 12.57
CA GLU A 422 17.46 -15.89 11.70
C GLU A 422 16.60 -14.61 11.91
N ASN A 423 15.29 -14.76 12.08
CA ASN A 423 14.40 -13.64 12.42
C ASN A 423 14.76 -12.99 13.78
N GLU A 424 15.00 -13.80 14.82
CA GLU A 424 15.37 -13.33 16.17
C GLU A 424 16.63 -12.42 16.13
N PHE A 425 17.64 -12.77 15.32
CA PHE A 425 18.83 -11.94 15.13
C PHE A 425 18.53 -10.64 14.35
N LEU A 426 17.72 -10.72 13.31
CA LEU A 426 17.36 -9.56 12.47
C LEU A 426 16.53 -8.53 13.24
N ASP A 427 15.58 -8.96 14.07
CA ASP A 427 14.76 -8.08 14.90
C ASP A 427 15.60 -7.31 15.93
N GLU A 428 16.55 -7.97 16.60
CA GLU A 428 17.44 -7.28 17.53
C GLU A 428 18.42 -6.34 16.80
N LYS A 429 18.89 -6.72 15.60
CA LYS A 429 19.67 -5.82 14.75
C LYS A 429 18.86 -4.57 14.39
N GLN A 430 17.58 -4.70 14.06
CA GLN A 430 16.71 -3.57 13.76
C GLN A 430 16.43 -2.70 15.00
N LYS A 431 16.21 -3.28 16.19
CA LYS A 431 16.12 -2.54 17.46
C LYS A 431 17.38 -1.71 17.72
N THR A 432 18.55 -2.29 17.45
CA THR A 432 19.87 -1.65 17.60
C THR A 432 20.04 -0.48 16.61
N LEU A 433 19.71 -0.69 15.33
CA LEU A 433 19.69 0.37 14.32
C LEU A 433 18.72 1.49 14.69
N ASN A 434 17.55 1.18 15.26
CA ASN A 434 16.56 2.16 15.72
C ASN A 434 17.04 2.97 16.95
N ALA A 435 17.93 2.41 17.78
CA ALA A 435 18.56 3.15 18.89
C ALA A 435 19.64 4.11 18.35
N ILE A 436 20.58 3.61 17.55
CA ILE A 436 21.68 4.40 16.95
C ILE A 436 21.13 5.51 16.05
N ASN A 437 20.03 5.27 15.33
CA ASN A 437 19.47 6.29 14.45
C ASN A 437 18.96 7.55 15.16
N LYS A 438 18.74 7.51 16.48
CA LYS A 438 18.30 8.66 17.28
C LYS A 438 19.43 9.64 17.63
N ILE A 439 20.69 9.18 17.62
CA ILE A 439 21.88 10.00 17.90
C ILE A 439 21.90 11.21 16.95
N LEU A 440 22.13 12.41 17.49
CA LEU A 440 22.16 13.66 16.74
C LEU A 440 23.54 13.92 16.11
N GLU A 441 24.63 13.58 16.80
CA GLU A 441 25.98 13.76 16.27
C GLU A 441 26.28 12.75 15.15
N LYS A 442 26.29 13.26 13.91
CA LYS A 442 26.45 12.42 12.71
C LYS A 442 27.71 11.55 12.73
N ASN A 443 28.85 12.08 13.17
CA ASN A 443 30.12 11.33 13.15
C ASN A 443 30.05 10.10 14.07
N VAL A 444 29.57 10.29 15.30
CA VAL A 444 29.36 9.21 16.29
C VAL A 444 28.33 8.21 15.77
N LYS A 445 27.21 8.67 15.20
CA LYS A 445 26.20 7.82 14.57
C LYS A 445 26.77 6.97 13.44
N ASP A 446 27.53 7.57 12.52
CA ASP A 446 28.16 6.89 11.38
C ASP A 446 29.28 5.93 11.82
N GLU A 447 29.85 6.06 13.01
CA GLU A 447 30.76 5.09 13.62
C GLU A 447 30.03 3.94 14.31
N GLU A 448 28.98 4.21 15.09
CA GLU A 448 28.17 3.15 15.73
C GLU A 448 27.48 2.25 14.70
N LEU A 449 26.95 2.82 13.60
CA LEU A 449 26.36 2.02 12.51
C LEU A 449 27.35 0.99 11.93
N LYS A 450 28.63 1.36 11.76
CA LYS A 450 29.69 0.45 11.26
C LYS A 450 30.05 -0.68 12.24
N LYS A 451 29.61 -0.61 13.50
CA LYS A 451 29.78 -1.66 14.51
C LYS A 451 28.64 -2.68 14.43
N VAL A 452 27.42 -2.25 14.08
CA VAL A 452 26.23 -3.13 13.95
C VAL A 452 26.43 -4.21 12.88
N ASP A 453 27.04 -3.88 11.74
CA ASP A 453 27.33 -4.87 10.68
C ASP A 453 28.51 -5.80 11.02
N LYS A 454 29.24 -5.54 12.10
CA LYS A 454 30.33 -6.36 12.62
C LYS A 454 29.96 -7.14 13.89
N ALA A 455 28.77 -6.91 14.42
CA ALA A 455 28.29 -7.56 15.63
C ALA A 455 28.11 -9.06 15.41
N LYS A 456 28.76 -9.87 16.26
CA LYS A 456 28.78 -11.32 16.16
C LYS A 456 27.54 -11.96 16.75
N ASN A 457 26.97 -11.37 17.80
CA ASN A 457 25.81 -11.90 18.51
C ASN A 457 24.86 -10.82 19.04
N ILE A 458 23.70 -11.25 19.55
CA ILE A 458 22.70 -10.40 20.20
C ILE A 458 23.25 -9.67 21.44
N THR A 459 24.19 -10.27 22.18
CA THR A 459 24.86 -9.60 23.31
C THR A 459 25.62 -8.34 22.87
N GLU A 460 26.38 -8.41 21.77
CA GLU A 460 27.05 -7.24 21.18
C GLU A 460 26.03 -6.20 20.67
N LEU A 461 24.95 -6.63 20.00
CA LEU A 461 23.87 -5.75 19.54
C LEU A 461 23.18 -5.00 20.71
N LYS A 462 22.78 -5.71 21.77
CA LYS A 462 22.18 -5.12 22.99
C LYS A 462 23.13 -4.11 23.65
N SER A 463 24.43 -4.39 23.67
CA SER A 463 25.46 -3.46 24.17
C SER A 463 25.53 -2.17 23.33
N LEU A 464 25.54 -2.28 21.99
CA LEU A 464 25.49 -1.13 21.07
C LEU A 464 24.20 -0.31 21.27
N ALA A 465 23.04 -0.96 21.41
CA ALA A 465 21.76 -0.28 21.64
C ALA A 465 21.73 0.49 22.98
N GLN A 466 22.29 -0.09 24.04
CA GLN A 466 22.44 0.59 25.34
C GLN A 466 23.41 1.78 25.25
N ASN A 467 24.54 1.62 24.56
CA ASN A 467 25.52 2.70 24.40
C ASN A 467 24.97 3.85 23.54
N ALA A 468 24.25 3.55 22.45
CA ALA A 468 23.53 4.56 21.68
C ALA A 468 22.50 5.33 22.52
N THR A 469 21.79 4.64 23.41
CA THR A 469 20.85 5.27 24.35
C THR A 469 21.56 6.16 25.37
N ARG A 470 22.73 5.75 25.89
CA ARG A 470 23.58 6.57 26.77
C ARG A 470 24.09 7.82 26.05
N ILE A 471 24.59 7.69 24.82
CA ILE A 471 25.03 8.81 23.98
C ILE A 471 23.87 9.80 23.80
N ARG A 472 22.69 9.32 23.40
CA ARG A 472 21.52 10.17 23.18
C ARG A 472 21.07 10.92 24.43
N ASN A 473 21.06 10.25 25.59
CA ASN A 473 20.73 10.88 26.86
C ASN A 473 21.75 11.97 27.26
N ASN A 474 23.04 11.78 26.93
CA ASN A 474 24.08 12.78 27.16
C ASN A 474 23.92 13.99 26.22
N GLU A 475 23.58 13.78 24.95
CA GLU A 475 23.24 14.88 24.01
C GLU A 475 22.07 15.72 24.55
N ASP A 476 20.99 15.07 25.01
CA ASP A 476 19.84 15.78 25.57
C ASP A 476 20.17 16.52 26.86
N LEU A 477 21.04 15.97 27.73
CA LEU A 477 21.53 16.67 28.91
C LEU A 477 22.36 17.91 28.54
N LEU A 478 23.28 17.79 27.56
CA LEU A 478 24.11 18.91 27.10
C LEU A 478 23.27 20.03 26.46
N ASN A 479 22.28 19.66 25.64
CA ASN A 479 21.33 20.61 25.06
C ASN A 479 20.49 21.31 26.15
N ALA A 480 19.93 20.54 27.10
CA ALA A 480 19.16 21.10 28.21
C ALA A 480 20.00 22.02 29.11
N ARG A 481 21.28 21.72 29.36
CA ARG A 481 22.21 22.63 30.06
C ARG A 481 22.41 23.94 29.30
N ALA A 482 22.64 23.86 27.99
CA ALA A 482 22.88 25.02 27.13
C ALA A 482 21.64 25.93 27.04
N ASP A 483 20.46 25.35 26.87
CA ASP A 483 19.21 26.11 26.77
C ASP A 483 18.71 26.61 28.13
N ALA A 484 18.94 25.87 29.22
CA ALA A 484 18.71 26.38 30.58
C ALA A 484 19.60 27.60 30.87
N LYS A 485 20.87 27.60 30.44
CA LYS A 485 21.73 28.79 30.57
C LYS A 485 21.18 29.99 29.78
N LYS A 486 20.69 29.78 28.55
CA LYS A 486 20.05 30.86 27.75
C LYS A 486 18.77 31.39 28.42
N ALA A 487 17.92 30.48 28.94
CA ALA A 487 16.67 30.83 29.60
C ALA A 487 16.90 31.61 30.91
N VAL A 488 17.88 31.19 31.72
CA VAL A 488 18.21 31.89 32.97
C VAL A 488 18.85 33.25 32.69
N GLU A 489 19.77 33.40 31.73
CA GLU A 489 20.31 34.72 31.37
C GLU A 489 19.22 35.70 30.86
N ARG A 490 18.13 35.22 30.23
CA ARG A 490 16.97 36.06 29.91
C ARG A 490 16.26 36.62 31.16
N THR A 491 16.27 35.91 32.28
CA THR A 491 15.65 36.39 33.53
C THR A 491 16.50 37.40 34.31
N LYS A 492 17.72 37.68 33.87
CA LYS A 492 18.63 38.65 34.48
C LYS A 492 17.98 40.02 34.61
N GLY A 493 18.03 40.59 35.81
CA GLY A 493 17.23 41.76 36.23
C GLY A 493 16.05 41.41 37.13
N SER A 494 15.51 40.20 37.04
CA SER A 494 14.49 39.72 37.97
C SER A 494 15.03 39.44 39.37
N LYS A 495 14.15 39.57 40.36
CA LYS A 495 14.34 39.08 41.74
C LYS A 495 14.60 37.57 41.78
N ASN A 496 14.04 36.82 40.82
CA ASN A 496 14.11 35.35 40.77
C ASN A 496 15.38 34.84 40.08
N TYR A 497 16.15 35.69 39.39
CA TYR A 497 17.36 35.30 38.64
C TYR A 497 18.36 34.48 39.48
N ASN A 498 18.62 34.90 40.72
CA ASN A 498 19.54 34.19 41.62
C ASN A 498 19.01 32.81 42.06
N GLU A 499 17.69 32.64 42.15
CA GLU A 499 17.09 31.33 42.42
C GLU A 499 17.17 30.45 41.18
N TYR A 500 16.85 30.98 40.00
CA TYR A 500 16.92 30.25 38.74
C TYR A 500 18.35 29.81 38.40
N GLU A 501 19.37 30.64 38.65
CA GLU A 501 20.77 30.26 38.46
C GLU A 501 21.23 29.22 39.49
N LYS A 502 20.80 29.34 40.76
CA LYS A 502 21.02 28.29 41.76
C LYS A 502 20.34 26.98 41.36
N ARG A 503 19.11 27.02 40.85
CA ARG A 503 18.39 25.85 40.30
C ARG A 503 19.14 25.27 39.09
N ARG A 504 19.66 26.09 38.18
CA ARG A 504 20.44 25.65 37.01
C ARG A 504 21.68 24.86 37.40
N ILE A 505 22.44 25.36 38.38
CA ILE A 505 23.62 24.68 38.92
C ILE A 505 23.22 23.41 39.68
N THR A 506 22.16 23.46 40.49
CA THR A 506 21.66 22.30 41.25
C THR A 506 21.17 21.17 40.34
N PHE A 507 20.54 21.51 39.21
CA PHE A 507 19.94 20.56 38.28
C PHE A 507 20.86 20.16 37.12
N ASP A 508 22.15 20.51 37.15
CA ASP A 508 23.09 20.31 36.03
C ASP A 508 23.16 18.84 35.56
N GLY A 509 22.89 17.86 36.42
CA GLY A 509 22.81 16.43 36.06
C GLY A 509 21.42 15.90 35.65
N GLU A 510 20.37 16.73 35.66
CA GLU A 510 18.97 16.27 35.63
C GLU A 510 18.14 16.93 34.51
N THR A 511 18.19 16.35 33.30
CA THR A 511 17.52 16.86 32.08
C THR A 511 16.06 17.28 32.31
N ALA A 512 15.26 16.48 33.02
CA ALA A 512 13.85 16.79 33.28
C ALA A 512 13.66 18.05 34.16
N LYS A 513 14.53 18.27 35.15
CA LYS A 513 14.48 19.47 36.01
C LYS A 513 15.04 20.70 35.30
N LEU A 514 16.01 20.54 34.40
CA LEU A 514 16.48 21.59 33.50
C LEU A 514 15.38 22.03 32.52
N LEU A 515 14.61 21.09 31.95
CA LEU A 515 13.46 21.41 31.09
C LEU A 515 12.34 22.15 31.85
N ALA A 516 12.05 21.76 33.10
CA ALA A 516 11.13 22.52 33.95
C ALA A 516 11.64 23.95 34.22
N LEU A 517 12.92 24.11 34.54
CA LEU A 517 13.55 25.42 34.75
C LEU A 517 13.55 26.30 33.47
N ILE A 518 13.75 25.71 32.29
CA ILE A 518 13.64 26.40 31.00
C ILE A 518 12.24 26.99 30.82
N ASN A 519 11.20 26.25 31.19
CA ASN A 519 9.82 26.71 31.07
C ASN A 519 9.50 27.83 32.07
N ASP A 520 9.88 27.67 33.35
CA ASP A 520 9.71 28.71 34.38
C ASP A 520 10.37 30.04 33.95
N ALA A 521 11.66 29.97 33.58
CA ALA A 521 12.47 31.14 33.28
C ALA A 521 12.05 31.85 31.98
N ASN A 522 11.69 31.11 30.92
CA ASN A 522 11.13 31.74 29.72
C ASN A 522 9.73 32.30 29.96
N GLY A 523 8.88 31.63 30.75
CA GLY A 523 7.53 32.12 31.09
C GLY A 523 7.56 33.47 31.81
N GLU A 524 8.51 33.67 32.72
CA GLU A 524 8.69 34.96 33.39
C GLU A 524 9.22 36.05 32.43
N TYR A 525 10.20 35.72 31.58
CA TYR A 525 10.68 36.63 30.55
C TYR A 525 9.57 37.03 29.56
N GLU A 526 8.73 36.09 29.13
CA GLU A 526 7.58 36.34 28.26
C GLU A 526 6.52 37.20 28.94
N ALA A 527 6.22 36.97 30.23
CA ALA A 527 5.31 37.81 30.99
C ALA A 527 5.80 39.28 31.02
N LYS A 528 7.09 39.50 31.32
CA LYS A 528 7.67 40.86 31.34
C LYS A 528 7.77 41.47 29.95
N SER A 529 8.10 40.67 28.93
CA SER A 529 8.17 41.10 27.53
C SER A 529 6.80 41.59 27.03
N ASN A 530 5.73 40.89 27.38
CA ASN A 530 4.36 41.29 27.05
C ASN A 530 3.91 42.56 27.81
N GLU A 531 4.31 42.76 29.07
CA GLU A 531 4.06 44.01 29.82
C GLU A 531 4.67 45.23 29.09
N VAL A 532 5.96 45.16 28.75
CA VAL A 532 6.66 46.26 28.07
C VAL A 532 6.08 46.50 26.68
N LYS A 533 5.78 45.42 25.92
CA LYS A 533 5.13 45.52 24.61
C LYS A 533 3.76 46.20 24.69
N ALA A 534 2.95 45.91 25.70
CA ALA A 534 1.65 46.56 25.90
C ALA A 534 1.81 48.07 26.20
N ASN A 535 2.85 48.47 26.95
CA ASN A 535 3.18 49.88 27.13
C ASN A 535 3.63 50.54 25.82
N ILE A 536 4.53 49.92 25.04
CA ILE A 536 4.94 50.41 23.71
C ILE A 536 3.72 50.61 22.81
N ASP A 537 2.82 49.63 22.73
CA ASP A 537 1.68 49.73 21.82
C ASP A 537 0.59 50.72 22.26
N SER A 538 0.64 51.23 23.50
CA SER A 538 -0.24 52.31 24.00
C SER A 538 0.25 53.74 23.75
N LEU A 539 1.46 53.90 23.21
CA LEU A 539 1.98 55.17 22.71
C LEU A 539 1.46 55.47 21.30
N ASP A 540 1.33 56.76 20.96
CA ASP A 540 0.94 57.23 19.62
C ASP A 540 2.13 57.29 18.67
N ASP A 541 3.28 57.84 19.10
CA ASP A 541 4.57 57.58 18.46
C ASP A 541 5.36 56.53 19.25
N LYS A 542 5.83 55.51 18.53
CA LYS A 542 6.40 54.27 19.06
C LYS A 542 7.38 53.59 18.12
N LYS A 543 7.88 54.30 17.09
CA LYS A 543 8.79 53.71 16.11
C LYS A 543 10.08 53.24 16.77
N ASP A 544 10.77 54.14 17.46
CA ASP A 544 12.12 53.90 17.95
C ASP A 544 12.11 52.91 19.14
N PHE A 545 11.10 52.99 20.03
CA PHE A 545 10.89 52.00 21.09
C PHE A 545 10.64 50.58 20.54
N LYS A 546 10.02 50.42 19.36
CA LYS A 546 9.86 49.10 18.73
C LYS A 546 11.15 48.55 18.14
N ASP A 547 12.12 49.39 17.81
CA ASP A 547 13.44 48.96 17.35
C ASP A 547 14.40 48.72 18.53
N GLU A 548 14.31 49.48 19.64
CA GLU A 548 14.96 49.10 20.90
C GLU A 548 14.47 47.72 21.40
N PHE A 549 13.14 47.49 21.43
CA PHE A 549 12.53 46.24 21.92
C PHE A 549 13.02 44.97 21.20
N LYS A 550 13.38 45.07 19.91
CA LYS A 550 13.93 43.93 19.14
C LYS A 550 15.32 43.49 19.60
N ASN A 551 16.07 44.38 20.24
CA ASN A 551 17.47 44.17 20.63
C ASN A 551 17.64 43.76 22.10
N VAL A 552 16.55 43.70 22.86
CA VAL A 552 16.48 43.26 24.25
C VAL A 552 16.84 41.78 24.37
N LYS A 553 17.70 41.45 25.35
CA LYS A 553 18.24 40.11 25.63
C LYS A 553 17.74 39.55 26.97
N ASN A 554 17.36 40.41 27.93
CA ASN A 554 16.97 40.01 29.29
C ASN A 554 15.97 40.97 29.96
N ILE A 555 15.50 40.61 31.17
CA ILE A 555 14.54 41.38 31.98
C ILE A 555 15.08 42.77 32.40
N ALA A 556 16.37 42.95 32.66
CA ALA A 556 16.92 44.27 32.97
C ALA A 556 16.83 45.23 31.77
N ASP A 557 17.14 44.74 30.57
CA ASP A 557 16.96 45.52 29.32
C ASP A 557 15.48 45.90 29.12
N LEU A 558 14.56 44.96 29.39
CA LEU A 558 13.11 45.22 29.36
C LEU A 558 12.71 46.31 30.39
N GLU A 559 13.24 46.26 31.60
CA GLU A 559 12.96 47.25 32.63
C GLU A 559 13.56 48.63 32.32
N GLU A 560 14.76 48.71 31.73
CA GLU A 560 15.34 49.98 31.30
C GLU A 560 14.51 50.62 30.17
N LEU A 561 14.12 49.82 29.17
CA LEU A 561 13.21 50.25 28.11
C LEU A 561 11.86 50.73 28.68
N ASN A 562 11.28 49.99 29.64
CA ASN A 562 10.04 50.40 30.32
C ASN A 562 10.21 51.70 31.14
N LYS A 563 11.39 51.94 31.74
CA LYS A 563 11.73 53.20 32.43
C LYS A 563 11.83 54.39 31.47
N LYS A 564 12.16 54.19 30.18
CA LYS A 564 12.05 55.22 29.14
C LYS A 564 10.59 55.44 28.68
N ILE A 565 9.84 54.35 28.50
CA ILE A 565 8.46 54.38 27.99
C ILE A 565 7.48 55.00 28.99
N LEU A 566 7.60 54.72 30.29
CA LEU A 566 6.61 55.18 31.29
C LEU A 566 6.54 56.71 31.47
N PRO A 567 7.65 57.47 31.46
CA PRO A 567 7.61 58.94 31.38
C PRO A 567 7.01 59.44 30.07
N GLU A 568 7.42 58.89 28.91
CA GLU A 568 6.90 59.30 27.60
C GLU A 568 5.38 59.06 27.49
N LYS A 569 4.91 57.91 27.99
CA LYS A 569 3.49 57.58 28.11
C LYS A 569 2.73 58.61 28.93
N LYS A 570 3.29 59.08 30.06
CA LYS A 570 2.68 60.17 30.86
C LYS A 570 2.63 61.50 30.12
N ILE A 571 3.66 61.83 29.33
CA ILE A 571 3.68 63.05 28.51
C ILE A 571 2.61 62.97 27.42
N GLN A 572 2.51 61.85 26.69
CA GLN A 572 1.49 61.64 25.67
C GLN A 572 0.08 61.57 26.28
N ASP A 573 -0.12 60.90 27.42
CA ASP A 573 -1.41 60.86 28.12
C ASP A 573 -1.85 62.25 28.63
N LEU A 574 -0.91 63.06 29.16
CA LEU A 574 -1.19 64.44 29.53
C LEU A 574 -1.55 65.29 28.30
N ALA A 575 -0.79 65.20 27.21
CA ALA A 575 -1.09 65.92 25.96
C ALA A 575 -2.44 65.51 25.35
N ARG A 576 -2.80 64.21 25.42
CA ARG A 576 -4.13 63.71 25.04
C ARG A 576 -5.23 64.31 25.93
N ALA A 577 -5.04 64.33 27.25
CA ALA A 577 -6.01 64.91 28.18
C ALA A 577 -6.14 66.44 28.03
N GLN A 578 -5.04 67.18 27.87
CA GLN A 578 -5.03 68.61 27.58
C GLN A 578 -5.81 68.93 26.30
N LYS A 579 -5.53 68.20 25.20
CA LYS A 579 -6.20 68.39 23.91
C LYS A 579 -7.70 68.11 24.01
N ARG A 580 -8.09 66.99 24.63
CA ARG A 580 -9.51 66.64 24.83
C ARG A 580 -10.22 67.67 25.72
N ALA A 581 -9.65 68.01 26.86
CA ALA A 581 -10.21 68.99 27.79
C ALA A 581 -10.35 70.37 27.15
N LYS A 582 -9.36 70.82 26.37
CA LYS A 582 -9.45 72.07 25.62
C LYS A 582 -10.65 72.06 24.65
N THR A 583 -10.75 71.07 23.77
CA THR A 583 -11.86 70.98 22.80
C THR A 583 -13.23 70.81 23.48
N ALA A 584 -13.31 70.05 24.58
CA ALA A 584 -14.52 69.90 25.36
C ALA A 584 -14.96 71.21 26.06
N VAL A 585 -14.02 71.98 26.62
CA VAL A 585 -14.32 73.28 27.23
C VAL A 585 -14.70 74.30 26.15
N GLU A 586 -13.99 74.33 25.02
CA GLU A 586 -14.32 75.18 23.85
C GLU A 586 -15.74 74.93 23.32
N SER A 587 -16.24 73.69 23.34
CA SER A 587 -17.62 73.40 22.92
C SER A 587 -18.68 73.92 23.91
N THR A 588 -18.34 74.13 25.19
CA THR A 588 -19.27 74.75 26.15
C THR A 588 -19.41 76.27 25.99
N ASN A 589 -18.68 76.90 25.06
CA ASN A 589 -18.79 78.32 24.75
C ASN A 589 -20.25 78.69 24.38
N GLY A 590 -20.83 79.64 25.12
CA GLY A 590 -22.25 79.99 25.09
C GLY A 590 -23.07 79.50 26.29
N SER A 591 -22.50 78.68 27.17
CA SER A 591 -23.08 78.30 28.47
C SER A 591 -22.75 79.32 29.57
N LYS A 592 -23.41 79.21 30.73
CA LYS A 592 -23.04 79.96 31.94
C LYS A 592 -21.78 79.38 32.62
N GLN A 593 -21.44 78.14 32.28
CA GLN A 593 -20.35 77.36 32.87
C GLN A 593 -19.00 77.57 32.16
N TYR A 594 -19.01 78.08 30.93
CA TYR A 594 -17.82 78.22 30.08
C TYR A 594 -16.62 78.88 30.79
N GLU A 595 -16.80 80.07 31.36
CA GLU A 595 -15.71 80.79 32.06
C GLU A 595 -15.17 80.02 33.29
N ALA A 596 -16.04 79.29 34.00
CA ALA A 596 -15.64 78.46 35.13
C ALA A 596 -14.86 77.22 34.69
N PHE A 597 -15.25 76.61 33.57
CA PHE A 597 -14.52 75.51 32.94
C PHE A 597 -13.18 75.97 32.33
N LEU A 598 -13.14 77.13 31.68
CA LEU A 598 -11.93 77.73 31.10
C LEU A 598 -10.91 78.09 32.20
N LYS A 599 -11.38 78.64 33.33
CA LYS A 599 -10.54 78.87 34.51
C LYS A 599 -10.02 77.56 35.12
N ARG A 600 -10.83 76.49 35.16
CA ARG A 600 -10.38 75.16 35.60
C ARG A 600 -9.37 74.53 34.64
N LEU A 601 -9.54 74.69 33.33
CA LEU A 601 -8.63 74.19 32.30
C LEU A 601 -7.22 74.78 32.53
N ASN A 602 -7.14 76.11 32.66
CA ASN A 602 -5.88 76.81 32.91
C ASN A 602 -5.25 76.40 34.26
N ASN A 603 -6.04 76.30 35.33
CA ASN A 603 -5.56 75.96 36.67
C ASN A 603 -5.13 74.49 36.85
N ASN A 604 -5.61 73.58 36.01
CA ASN A 604 -5.33 72.13 36.09
C ASN A 604 -4.59 71.58 34.86
N ASN A 605 -3.96 72.45 34.05
CA ASN A 605 -3.34 72.09 32.76
C ASN A 605 -2.24 71.00 32.83
N GLU A 606 -1.73 70.67 34.03
CA GLU A 606 -0.70 69.64 34.26
C GLU A 606 -1.25 68.36 34.93
N LYS A 607 -2.57 68.25 35.12
CA LYS A 607 -3.21 67.16 35.90
C LYS A 607 -4.15 66.33 35.02
N THR A 608 -3.65 65.23 34.48
CA THR A 608 -4.37 64.33 33.55
C THR A 608 -5.77 63.93 34.03
N ASP A 609 -5.95 63.56 35.30
CA ASP A 609 -7.25 63.12 35.82
C ASP A 609 -8.25 64.27 35.99
N GLU A 610 -7.80 65.44 36.46
CA GLU A 610 -8.62 66.65 36.52
C GLU A 610 -9.02 67.13 35.12
N LEU A 611 -8.12 67.01 34.13
CA LEU A 611 -8.40 67.35 32.74
C LEU A 611 -9.41 66.38 32.10
N ASN A 612 -9.26 65.07 32.31
CA ASN A 612 -10.23 64.07 31.82
C ASN A 612 -11.61 64.22 32.48
N LYS A 613 -11.64 64.54 33.78
CA LYS A 613 -12.87 64.86 34.51
C LYS A 613 -13.53 66.14 33.99
N LEU A 614 -12.76 67.22 33.83
CA LEU A 614 -13.21 68.49 33.26
C LEU A 614 -13.73 68.31 31.82
N ALA A 615 -13.05 67.51 31.00
CA ALA A 615 -13.49 67.17 29.65
C ALA A 615 -14.86 66.49 29.66
N SER A 616 -15.05 65.51 30.54
CA SER A 616 -16.31 64.76 30.66
C SER A 616 -17.45 65.63 31.22
N GLU A 617 -17.16 66.51 32.19
CA GLU A 617 -18.12 67.49 32.72
C GLU A 617 -18.55 68.52 31.65
N ALA A 618 -17.61 68.96 30.79
CA ALA A 618 -17.88 69.89 29.71
C ALA A 618 -18.60 69.23 28.51
N GLU A 619 -18.20 68.02 28.13
CA GLU A 619 -18.87 67.19 27.10
C GLU A 619 -20.33 66.94 27.46
N ASN A 620 -20.65 66.65 28.74
CA ASN A 620 -22.03 66.50 29.20
C ASN A 620 -22.84 67.79 29.03
N VAL A 621 -22.31 68.95 29.45
CA VAL A 621 -22.98 70.25 29.30
C VAL A 621 -23.21 70.60 27.82
N TYR A 622 -22.29 70.23 26.92
CA TYR A 622 -22.49 70.36 25.47
C TYR A 622 -23.59 69.44 24.95
N ASN A 623 -23.57 68.16 25.34
CA ASN A 623 -24.53 67.15 24.89
C ASN A 623 -25.96 67.45 25.39
N ASP A 624 -26.13 67.92 26.63
CA ASP A 624 -27.42 68.33 27.19
C ASP A 624 -28.06 69.48 26.38
N GLU A 625 -27.26 70.45 25.92
CA GLU A 625 -27.76 71.52 25.06
C GLU A 625 -28.02 71.02 23.63
N LYS A 626 -27.16 70.13 23.09
CA LYS A 626 -27.34 69.53 21.77
C LYS A 626 -28.66 68.73 21.71
N GLN A 627 -28.99 68.00 22.77
CA GLN A 627 -30.24 67.24 22.85
C GLN A 627 -31.47 68.15 22.76
N LYS A 628 -31.46 69.34 23.37
CA LYS A 628 -32.58 70.31 23.24
C LYS A 628 -32.79 70.77 21.79
N VAL A 629 -31.73 70.87 21.00
CA VAL A 629 -31.85 71.17 19.55
C VAL A 629 -32.45 69.98 18.81
N VAL A 630 -32.01 68.75 19.13
CA VAL A 630 -32.57 67.50 18.58
C VAL A 630 -34.06 67.36 18.93
N ASP A 631 -34.47 67.66 20.16
CA ASP A 631 -35.85 67.53 20.65
C ASP A 631 -36.86 68.46 19.93
N VAL A 632 -36.40 69.55 19.32
CA VAL A 632 -37.24 70.43 18.48
C VAL A 632 -37.10 70.05 17.00
N PHE A 633 -35.88 69.74 16.55
CA PHE A 633 -35.63 69.20 15.21
C PHE A 633 -36.50 67.95 14.92
N ASP A 634 -36.64 67.05 15.88
CA ASP A 634 -37.39 65.81 15.66
C ASP A 634 -38.91 66.02 15.52
N LYS A 635 -39.41 67.20 15.87
CA LYS A 635 -40.80 67.63 15.68
C LYS A 635 -41.04 68.35 14.35
N LEU A 636 -40.01 68.68 13.58
CA LEU A 636 -40.15 69.25 12.24
C LEU A 636 -40.69 68.21 11.24
N LEU A 637 -41.53 68.66 10.31
CA LEU A 637 -42.03 67.83 9.21
C LEU A 637 -40.98 67.66 8.09
N ASP A 638 -40.26 68.74 7.74
CA ASP A 638 -39.05 68.67 6.91
C ASP A 638 -37.78 68.81 7.78
N LYS A 639 -36.92 67.79 7.68
CA LYS A 639 -35.66 67.66 8.44
C LYS A 639 -34.41 67.84 7.57
N LYS A 640 -34.56 67.98 6.25
CA LYS A 640 -33.50 67.71 5.25
C LYS A 640 -32.26 68.62 5.35
N GLN A 641 -32.40 69.83 5.89
CA GLN A 641 -31.33 70.84 5.95
C GLN A 641 -30.72 71.07 7.34
N TYR A 642 -31.22 70.40 8.39
CA TYR A 642 -30.86 70.72 9.79
C TYR A 642 -29.94 69.71 10.46
N LYS A 643 -30.01 68.41 10.11
CA LYS A 643 -29.21 67.37 10.76
C LYS A 643 -27.70 67.61 10.63
N ASP A 644 -27.25 67.92 9.42
CA ASP A 644 -25.86 68.30 9.13
C ASP A 644 -25.38 69.52 9.93
N LYS A 645 -26.24 70.54 10.10
CA LYS A 645 -25.92 71.73 10.91
C LYS A 645 -25.74 71.36 12.39
N ILE A 646 -26.60 70.50 12.92
CA ILE A 646 -26.58 70.03 14.32
C ILE A 646 -25.34 69.17 14.60
N ASP A 647 -24.89 68.36 13.64
CA ASP A 647 -23.70 67.52 13.82
C ASP A 647 -22.37 68.23 13.53
N LYS A 648 -22.39 69.32 12.74
CA LYS A 648 -21.25 70.21 12.51
C LYS A 648 -21.19 71.40 13.49
N ALA A 649 -22.14 71.51 14.43
CA ALA A 649 -22.07 72.50 15.50
C ALA A 649 -20.84 72.22 16.37
N ILE A 650 -20.05 73.28 16.62
CA ILE A 650 -18.79 73.18 17.39
C ILE A 650 -18.95 73.64 18.84
N ASN A 651 -19.98 74.42 19.17
CA ASN A 651 -20.23 74.91 20.52
C ASN A 651 -21.70 75.25 20.82
N ILE A 652 -22.00 75.50 22.10
CA ILE A 652 -23.33 75.87 22.61
C ILE A 652 -23.90 77.15 21.97
N THR A 653 -23.07 78.13 21.63
CA THR A 653 -23.52 79.33 20.89
C THR A 653 -24.09 78.95 19.52
N SER A 654 -23.43 78.06 18.76
CA SER A 654 -23.97 77.53 17.50
C SER A 654 -25.26 76.74 17.72
N LEU A 655 -25.32 75.89 18.76
CA LEU A 655 -26.52 75.11 19.08
C LEU A 655 -27.72 75.99 19.44
N LYS A 656 -27.51 77.09 20.18
CA LYS A 656 -28.57 78.05 20.53
C LYS A 656 -29.10 78.81 19.31
N ALA A 657 -28.23 79.19 18.39
CA ALA A 657 -28.66 79.78 17.11
C ALA A 657 -29.54 78.78 16.32
N LEU A 658 -29.11 77.52 16.22
CA LEU A 658 -29.89 76.46 15.58
C LEU A 658 -31.22 76.19 16.30
N PHE A 659 -31.26 76.22 17.63
CA PHE A 659 -32.50 76.06 18.40
C PHE A 659 -33.53 77.14 18.02
N ILE A 660 -33.12 78.40 17.86
CA ILE A 660 -33.99 79.50 17.47
C ILE A 660 -34.43 79.35 16.00
N GLU A 661 -33.51 79.00 15.09
CA GLU A 661 -33.80 78.75 13.67
C GLU A 661 -34.86 77.65 13.51
N ILE A 662 -34.64 76.51 14.17
CA ILE A 662 -35.49 75.31 14.13
C ILE A 662 -36.83 75.54 14.84
N SER A 663 -36.85 76.25 15.99
CA SER A 663 -38.10 76.59 16.69
C SER A 663 -38.98 77.54 15.86
N THR A 664 -38.37 78.49 15.15
CA THR A 664 -39.09 79.41 14.26
C THR A 664 -39.65 78.68 13.05
N GLU A 665 -38.90 77.74 12.45
CA GLU A 665 -39.41 76.90 11.36
C GLU A 665 -40.53 75.94 11.81
N LYS A 666 -40.44 75.39 13.03
CA LYS A 666 -41.54 74.61 13.60
C LYS A 666 -42.81 75.45 13.78
N ALA A 667 -42.67 76.67 14.28
CA ALA A 667 -43.78 77.61 14.42
C ALA A 667 -44.39 78.00 13.07
N ARG A 668 -43.56 78.25 12.03
CA ARG A 668 -44.03 78.49 10.66
C ARG A 668 -44.92 77.35 10.15
N GLN A 669 -44.51 76.10 10.38
CA GLN A 669 -45.28 74.91 10.02
C GLN A 669 -46.61 74.84 10.78
N ASP A 670 -46.61 75.05 12.11
CA ASP A 670 -47.85 75.06 12.90
C ASP A 670 -48.82 76.18 12.51
N THR A 671 -48.31 77.37 12.16
CA THR A 671 -49.14 78.49 11.71
C THR A 671 -49.73 78.24 10.32
N ALA A 672 -48.96 77.69 9.38
CA ALA A 672 -49.45 77.34 8.06
C ALA A 672 -50.57 76.28 8.13
N ASP A 673 -50.38 75.22 8.92
CA ASP A 673 -51.40 74.19 9.11
C ASP A 673 -52.66 74.73 9.81
N ALA A 674 -52.50 75.61 10.81
CA ALA A 674 -53.64 76.26 11.47
C ALA A 674 -54.41 77.20 10.54
N ILE A 675 -53.72 77.97 9.68
CA ILE A 675 -54.36 78.84 8.69
C ILE A 675 -55.10 78.01 7.63
N LYS A 676 -54.51 76.90 7.18
CA LYS A 676 -55.17 75.95 6.27
C LYS A 676 -56.45 75.38 6.89
N LYS A 677 -56.47 75.10 8.19
CA LYS A 677 -57.70 74.68 8.88
C LYS A 677 -58.81 75.74 8.86
N ILE A 678 -58.51 77.04 8.77
CA ILE A 678 -59.55 78.08 8.64
C ILE A 678 -59.92 78.43 7.19
N GLU A 679 -59.40 77.68 6.21
CA GLU A 679 -59.83 77.80 4.81
C GLU A 679 -61.35 77.63 4.70
N GLY A 680 -62.02 78.61 4.08
CA GLY A 680 -63.47 78.79 4.09
C GLY A 680 -63.98 79.94 4.98
N SER A 681 -63.27 80.34 6.05
CA SER A 681 -63.63 81.54 6.82
C SER A 681 -63.28 82.82 6.04
N LYS A 682 -64.12 83.86 6.22
CA LYS A 682 -63.85 85.24 5.76
C LYS A 682 -62.51 85.79 6.28
N LYS A 683 -62.01 85.29 7.43
CA LYS A 683 -60.72 85.71 8.02
C LYS A 683 -59.50 84.98 7.43
N HIS A 684 -59.67 83.93 6.62
CA HIS A 684 -58.55 83.13 6.11
C HIS A 684 -57.53 83.97 5.34
N GLN A 685 -57.97 84.81 4.40
CA GLN A 685 -57.09 85.69 3.62
C GLN A 685 -56.37 86.76 4.48
N GLU A 686 -57.00 87.19 5.58
CA GLU A 686 -56.40 88.14 6.52
C GLU A 686 -55.27 87.46 7.32
N GLN A 687 -55.55 86.27 7.90
CA GLN A 687 -54.54 85.52 8.64
C GLN A 687 -53.39 85.04 7.75
N MET A 688 -53.66 84.67 6.49
CA MET A 688 -52.61 84.34 5.51
C MET A 688 -51.66 85.53 5.26
N LYS A 689 -52.20 86.73 5.00
CA LYS A 689 -51.37 87.95 4.84
C LYS A 689 -50.60 88.29 6.12
N ASN A 690 -51.20 88.09 7.30
CA ASN A 690 -50.53 88.29 8.57
C ASN A 690 -49.38 87.27 8.77
N PHE A 691 -49.55 86.01 8.33
CA PHE A 691 -48.51 84.98 8.36
C PHE A 691 -47.35 85.28 7.40
N GLU A 692 -47.65 85.67 6.16
CA GLU A 692 -46.63 86.09 5.18
C GLU A 692 -45.80 87.27 5.72
N LYS A 693 -46.46 88.30 6.26
CA LYS A 693 -45.81 89.50 6.81
C LYS A 693 -44.97 89.21 8.06
N ASN A 694 -45.42 88.30 8.93
CA ASN A 694 -44.76 88.00 10.21
C ASN A 694 -43.98 86.67 10.19
N ARG A 695 -43.63 86.15 9.01
CA ARG A 695 -43.05 84.81 8.82
C ARG A 695 -41.78 84.55 9.64
N GLU A 696 -41.07 85.58 10.10
CA GLU A 696 -39.82 85.43 10.88
C GLU A 696 -40.02 85.69 12.39
N ASN A 697 -41.19 86.17 12.82
CA ASN A 697 -41.47 86.50 14.22
C ASN A 697 -42.24 85.36 14.90
N ILE A 698 -41.51 84.51 15.62
CA ILE A 698 -42.06 83.34 16.34
C ILE A 698 -43.23 83.66 17.28
N GLU A 699 -43.28 84.86 17.85
CA GLU A 699 -44.33 85.23 18.82
C GLU A 699 -45.62 85.71 18.13
N GLU A 700 -45.51 86.43 17.01
CA GLU A 700 -46.67 86.74 16.18
C GLU A 700 -47.19 85.49 15.46
N LEU A 701 -46.30 84.58 15.03
CA LEU A 701 -46.69 83.27 14.48
C LEU A 701 -47.56 82.48 15.48
N LYS A 702 -47.21 82.41 16.77
CA LYS A 702 -48.06 81.80 17.79
C LYS A 702 -49.43 82.47 17.89
N LYS A 703 -49.50 83.80 17.97
CA LYS A 703 -50.77 84.55 18.07
C LYS A 703 -51.68 84.31 16.86
N ILE A 704 -51.10 84.21 15.66
CA ILE A 704 -51.83 83.87 14.43
C ILE A 704 -52.33 82.42 14.48
N THR A 705 -51.48 81.48 14.91
CA THR A 705 -51.85 80.07 15.13
C THR A 705 -53.01 79.92 16.13
N GLU A 706 -52.99 80.67 17.23
CA GLU A 706 -54.03 80.64 18.27
C GLU A 706 -55.35 81.23 17.76
N LYS A 707 -55.32 82.40 17.09
CA LYS A 707 -56.51 83.00 16.46
C LYS A 707 -57.13 82.08 15.41
N ALA A 708 -56.32 81.39 14.61
CA ALA A 708 -56.80 80.42 13.63
C ALA A 708 -57.40 79.17 14.30
N LYS A 709 -56.79 78.65 15.38
CA LYS A 709 -57.36 77.55 16.18
C LYS A 709 -58.68 77.96 16.85
N GLU A 710 -58.78 79.18 17.36
CA GLU A 710 -60.00 79.71 17.99
C GLU A 710 -61.14 79.85 16.96
N GLU A 711 -60.85 80.43 15.79
CA GLU A 711 -61.81 80.54 14.68
C GLU A 711 -62.33 79.15 14.25
N PHE A 712 -61.43 78.18 14.04
CA PHE A 712 -61.81 76.80 13.72
C PHE A 712 -62.68 76.18 14.82
N ASN A 713 -62.28 76.33 16.09
CA ASN A 713 -63.01 75.79 17.23
C ASN A 713 -64.38 76.45 17.44
N ASN A 714 -64.56 77.70 17.02
CA ASN A 714 -65.85 78.39 17.12
C ASN A 714 -66.82 77.91 16.02
N VAL A 715 -66.37 77.76 14.78
CA VAL A 715 -67.17 77.09 13.73
C VAL A 715 -67.49 75.65 14.13
N LEU A 716 -66.51 74.89 14.66
CA LEU A 716 -66.70 73.52 15.14
C LEU A 716 -67.81 73.42 16.21
N LYS A 717 -67.88 74.38 17.14
CA LYS A 717 -68.98 74.48 18.12
C LYS A 717 -70.32 74.75 17.45
N GLU A 718 -70.39 75.65 16.46
CA GLU A 718 -71.64 75.91 15.73
C GLU A 718 -72.14 74.66 15.00
N VAL A 719 -71.28 73.91 14.30
CA VAL A 719 -71.67 72.65 13.64
C VAL A 719 -72.12 71.61 14.67
N GLN A 720 -71.47 71.54 15.83
CA GLN A 720 -71.88 70.66 16.93
C GLN A 720 -73.22 71.09 17.57
N ILE A 721 -73.52 72.39 17.63
CA ILE A 721 -74.82 72.92 18.11
C ILE A 721 -75.93 72.57 17.12
N GLU A 722 -75.69 72.70 15.81
CA GLU A 722 -76.63 72.21 14.79
C GLU A 722 -76.82 70.69 14.89
N LEU A 723 -75.73 69.91 14.99
CA LEU A 723 -75.80 68.46 15.14
C LEU A 723 -76.67 68.03 16.34
N ASN A 724 -76.60 68.79 17.43
CA ASN A 724 -77.37 68.52 18.65
C ASN A 724 -78.88 68.76 18.49
N LYS A 725 -79.36 69.45 17.43
CA LYS A 725 -80.80 69.60 17.12
C LYS A 725 -81.41 68.36 16.46
N LEU A 726 -80.60 67.49 15.85
CA LEU A 726 -81.05 66.15 15.48
C LEU A 726 -81.39 65.36 16.74
N SER A 727 -82.47 64.59 16.73
CA SER A 727 -82.82 63.72 17.85
C SER A 727 -81.81 62.58 17.95
N ASP A 728 -81.60 62.04 19.15
CA ASP A 728 -80.69 60.89 19.34
C ASP A 728 -81.22 59.59 18.70
N THR A 729 -82.46 59.62 18.18
CA THR A 729 -83.07 58.60 17.32
C THR A 729 -82.80 58.78 15.82
N ASN A 730 -82.13 59.86 15.39
CA ASN A 730 -81.74 60.02 13.98
C ASN A 730 -80.43 59.27 13.69
N PHE A 731 -80.51 58.23 12.86
CA PHE A 731 -79.38 57.36 12.52
C PHE A 731 -78.17 58.09 11.90
N LYS A 732 -78.37 59.19 11.15
CA LYS A 732 -77.26 59.96 10.53
C LYS A 732 -76.48 60.82 11.54
N LYS A 733 -77.00 61.05 12.75
CA LYS A 733 -76.37 61.92 13.77
C LYS A 733 -74.96 61.43 14.15
N ASN A 734 -74.72 60.12 14.15
CA ASN A 734 -73.38 59.56 14.39
C ASN A 734 -72.45 59.66 13.18
N GLU A 735 -72.95 59.46 11.95
CA GLU A 735 -72.15 59.63 10.72
C GLU A 735 -71.64 61.07 10.58
N PHE A 736 -72.51 62.06 10.85
CA PHE A 736 -72.11 63.46 10.88
C PHE A 736 -71.09 63.76 12.00
N LYS A 737 -71.20 63.10 13.15
CA LYS A 737 -70.24 63.25 14.26
C LYS A 737 -68.83 62.80 13.86
N GLU A 738 -68.70 61.68 13.16
CA GLU A 738 -67.40 61.22 12.61
C GLU A 738 -66.87 62.16 11.53
N LYS A 739 -67.74 62.66 10.63
CA LYS A 739 -67.35 63.65 9.61
C LYS A 739 -66.84 64.96 10.24
N ILE A 740 -67.49 65.44 11.32
CA ILE A 740 -67.04 66.62 12.08
C ILE A 740 -65.67 66.37 12.72
N GLN A 741 -65.46 65.21 13.36
CA GLN A 741 -64.18 64.88 13.99
C GLN A 741 -63.01 64.80 12.99
N ASN A 742 -63.29 64.39 11.76
CA ASN A 742 -62.29 64.26 10.68
C ASN A 742 -62.20 65.51 9.77
N ALA A 743 -62.96 66.58 10.04
CA ALA A 743 -62.96 67.77 9.21
C ALA A 743 -61.62 68.52 9.26
N ASN A 744 -61.01 68.74 8.10
CA ASN A 744 -59.69 69.36 7.96
C ASN A 744 -59.72 70.85 7.62
N SER A 745 -60.90 71.44 7.38
CA SER A 745 -61.07 72.88 7.11
C SER A 745 -62.44 73.40 7.60
N ILE A 746 -62.57 74.72 7.77
CA ILE A 746 -63.86 75.40 8.01
C ILE A 746 -64.82 75.17 6.83
N ALA A 747 -64.32 75.17 5.58
CA ALA A 747 -65.13 74.86 4.40
C ALA A 747 -65.78 73.46 4.50
N THR A 748 -65.03 72.46 4.98
CA THR A 748 -65.56 71.11 5.23
C THR A 748 -66.59 71.11 6.37
N LEU A 749 -66.34 71.84 7.45
CA LEU A 749 -67.28 71.97 8.58
C LEU A 749 -68.61 72.62 8.14
N GLU A 750 -68.58 73.73 7.40
CA GLU A 750 -69.79 74.38 6.89
C GLU A 750 -70.55 73.51 5.87
N GLN A 751 -69.86 72.72 5.03
CA GLN A 751 -70.52 71.71 4.19
C GLN A 751 -71.27 70.65 5.01
N ILE A 752 -70.69 70.19 6.12
CA ILE A 752 -71.35 69.24 7.04
C ILE A 752 -72.52 69.90 7.77
N LYS A 753 -72.38 71.16 8.18
CA LYS A 753 -73.42 71.99 8.83
C LYS A 753 -74.68 72.10 7.97
N LEU A 754 -74.52 72.32 6.67
CA LEU A 754 -75.63 72.36 5.70
C LEU A 754 -76.33 71.00 5.61
N GLN A 755 -75.57 69.90 5.45
CA GLN A 755 -76.14 68.54 5.41
C GLN A 755 -76.91 68.17 6.68
N ILE A 756 -76.49 68.70 7.85
CA ILE A 756 -77.22 68.56 9.13
C ILE A 756 -78.52 69.38 9.12
N GLN A 757 -78.51 70.60 8.61
CA GLN A 757 -79.70 71.47 8.57
C GLN A 757 -80.80 70.94 7.64
N ASP A 758 -80.42 70.32 6.52
CA ASP A 758 -81.35 69.59 5.64
C ASP A 758 -82.00 68.41 6.40
N GLU A 759 -81.20 67.62 7.12
CA GLU A 759 -81.68 66.45 7.89
C GLU A 759 -82.62 66.84 9.05
N ILE A 760 -82.34 67.95 9.77
CA ILE A 760 -83.23 68.49 10.81
C ILE A 760 -84.60 68.84 10.20
N SER A 761 -84.61 69.39 8.99
CA SER A 761 -85.81 69.82 8.27
C SER A 761 -86.68 68.65 7.77
N GLU A 762 -86.10 67.45 7.60
CA GLU A 762 -86.87 66.21 7.44
C GLU A 762 -87.42 65.69 8.77
N GLN A 763 -86.62 65.71 9.82
CA GLN A 763 -86.95 65.13 11.13
C GLN A 763 -88.18 65.79 11.76
N GLN A 764 -88.27 67.13 11.70
CA GLN A 764 -89.38 67.88 12.32
C GLN A 764 -90.76 67.56 11.73
N LYS A 765 -90.83 66.99 10.51
CA LYS A 765 -92.10 66.61 9.86
C LYS A 765 -92.76 65.34 10.46
N LYS A 766 -92.15 64.69 11.47
CA LYS A 766 -92.49 63.31 11.87
C LYS A 766 -92.96 63.10 13.33
N GLN A 767 -93.21 64.13 14.16
CA GLN A 767 -93.58 63.96 15.58
C GLN A 767 -94.80 64.81 16.05
N SER A 768 -95.91 64.15 16.46
CA SER A 768 -96.95 64.77 17.33
C SER A 768 -97.90 63.75 18.01
N LYS A 769 -98.50 64.15 19.16
CA LYS A 769 -99.61 63.51 19.96
C LYS A 769 -99.24 62.41 21.03
N PRO A 770 -100.07 62.16 22.10
CA PRO A 770 -99.65 62.46 23.51
C PRO A 770 -100.13 61.51 24.69
N LYS A 771 -99.98 61.98 25.97
CA LYS A 771 -100.53 61.53 27.32
C LYS A 771 -99.63 60.60 28.21
N THR A 772 -99.41 60.64 29.56
CA THR A 772 -99.82 61.36 30.84
C THR A 772 -100.46 60.39 31.88
N THR A 773 -100.15 60.24 33.19
CA THR A 773 -99.15 60.75 34.23
C THR A 773 -99.12 59.67 35.39
N ASP A 774 -98.84 59.73 36.73
CA ASP A 774 -98.50 60.70 37.84
C ASP A 774 -98.04 59.97 39.17
N LYS A 775 -97.36 60.67 40.13
CA LYS A 775 -97.22 60.45 41.63
C LYS A 775 -96.67 59.11 42.23
N LYS A 776 -96.13 58.98 43.47
CA LYS A 776 -95.51 59.78 44.59
C LYS A 776 -94.97 58.76 45.67
N GLU A 777 -94.14 58.99 46.71
CA GLU A 777 -93.27 60.10 47.20
C GLU A 777 -91.91 59.53 47.72
N ASN A 778 -91.32 59.62 48.94
CA ASN A 778 -91.53 60.23 50.29
C ASN A 778 -90.15 60.42 51.02
N GLU A 779 -90.07 60.93 52.26
CA GLU A 779 -88.83 61.44 52.92
C GLU A 779 -88.25 60.66 54.14
N ASN A 780 -86.94 60.82 54.41
CA ASN A 780 -86.46 61.43 55.68
C ASN A 780 -85.01 61.99 55.59
N LYS A 781 -84.59 62.78 56.58
CA LYS A 781 -83.29 63.51 56.65
C LYS A 781 -82.27 62.75 57.53
N THR A 782 -80.97 63.06 57.65
CA THR A 782 -80.11 64.27 57.43
C THR A 782 -78.66 63.73 57.14
N ASN A 783 -77.51 64.43 56.93
CA ASN A 783 -77.05 65.82 57.09
C ASN A 783 -75.84 66.16 56.15
N VAL A 784 -75.22 67.33 56.32
CA VAL A 784 -74.19 67.96 55.45
C VAL A 784 -72.74 67.49 55.68
N ALA A 785 -72.04 67.17 54.58
CA ALA A 785 -70.61 67.50 54.37
C ALA A 785 -70.28 67.57 52.86
N ALA A 786 -69.39 68.49 52.46
CA ALA A 786 -68.93 68.76 51.09
C ALA A 786 -67.71 67.87 50.70
N ILE A 787 -67.32 67.65 49.43
CA ILE A 787 -67.87 68.00 48.10
C ILE A 787 -67.39 66.97 47.04
N VAL A 788 -68.26 66.67 46.05
CA VAL A 788 -68.01 66.12 44.69
C VAL A 788 -66.76 65.25 44.42
N THR A 789 -66.97 63.95 44.27
CA THR A 789 -66.44 63.16 43.12
C THR A 789 -67.51 63.11 42.02
N PRO A 790 -67.15 62.88 40.73
CA PRO A 790 -67.40 61.55 40.15
C PRO A 790 -66.52 61.11 38.94
N LEU A 791 -66.66 59.83 38.53
CA LEU A 791 -66.47 59.22 37.19
C LEU A 791 -65.06 59.35 36.51
N VAL A 792 -64.30 58.31 36.09
CA VAL A 792 -64.53 56.85 35.83
C VAL A 792 -65.54 56.64 34.66
N LEU A 793 -65.28 55.95 33.52
CA LEU A 793 -64.14 55.13 33.05
C LEU A 793 -64.22 54.83 31.51
N ILE A 794 -63.15 55.08 30.70
CA ILE A 794 -62.74 54.32 29.44
C ILE A 794 -63.80 54.24 28.28
N PRO A 795 -63.66 53.58 27.08
CA PRO A 795 -62.56 53.34 26.09
C PRO A 795 -62.66 54.25 24.82
N SER A 796 -61.90 54.20 23.71
CA SER A 796 -61.32 53.09 22.91
C SER A 796 -60.09 53.54 22.05
N ILE A 797 -58.97 52.80 22.02
CA ILE A 797 -58.50 51.83 20.97
C ILE A 797 -58.17 52.41 19.58
N ALA A 798 -56.86 52.53 19.28
CA ALA A 798 -56.15 52.24 18.00
C ALA A 798 -54.68 52.72 18.13
N ALA A 799 -53.63 52.07 17.61
CA ALA A 799 -53.52 50.83 16.82
C ALA A 799 -52.25 50.00 17.20
N ALA A 800 -51.98 48.94 16.42
CA ALA A 800 -50.86 47.97 16.46
C ALA A 800 -49.45 48.53 16.80
N GLY A 801 -48.46 47.72 17.22
CA GLY A 801 -48.33 46.26 17.28
C GLY A 801 -46.86 45.84 17.06
N PHE A 802 -46.56 44.53 16.96
CA PHE A 802 -45.20 43.97 16.78
C PHE A 802 -44.18 44.17 17.92
N GLY A 803 -44.53 43.71 19.14
CA GLY A 803 -43.59 43.60 20.27
C GLY A 803 -42.81 42.28 20.37
N ILE A 804 -43.05 41.28 19.51
CA ILE A 804 -42.46 39.92 19.62
C ILE A 804 -41.99 39.40 18.25
N TRP A 805 -40.72 39.65 17.89
CA TRP A 805 -40.00 38.84 16.90
C TRP A 805 -38.46 38.95 16.97
N TYR A 806 -37.94 40.14 17.31
CA TYR A 806 -36.51 40.44 17.15
C TYR A 806 -35.57 39.72 18.15
N ALA A 807 -36.09 39.28 19.31
CA ALA A 807 -35.29 38.77 20.43
C ALA A 807 -34.67 37.36 20.23
N ILE A 808 -34.99 36.64 19.16
CA ILE A 808 -34.70 35.18 19.05
C ILE A 808 -33.60 34.82 18.04
N LYS A 809 -33.09 35.75 17.22
CA LYS A 809 -32.20 35.39 16.08
C LYS A 809 -30.70 35.72 16.17
N HIS A 810 -30.22 36.47 17.18
CA HIS A 810 -28.81 36.94 17.21
C HIS A 810 -28.06 36.78 18.55
N ARG A 811 -27.83 35.54 18.99
CA ARG A 811 -26.70 35.20 19.91
C ARG A 811 -26.09 33.82 19.61
N LYS A 812 -25.14 33.77 18.65
CA LYS A 812 -24.11 32.73 18.55
C LYS A 812 -22.95 33.25 17.68
N LYS A 813 -21.71 32.84 18.03
CA LYS A 813 -20.41 33.39 17.57
C LYS A 813 -20.15 34.81 18.10
N SER A 814 -18.93 35.15 18.55
CA SER A 814 -17.73 34.32 18.76
C SER A 814 -16.64 35.07 19.54
N ILE A 815 -15.62 34.32 20.00
CA ILE A 815 -14.24 34.78 20.29
C ILE A 815 -14.11 35.61 21.59
N LYS A 816 -13.21 35.31 22.54
CA LYS A 816 -11.74 35.16 22.53
C LYS A 816 -10.97 36.47 22.28
N ASN A 817 -10.88 37.31 23.31
CA ASN A 817 -9.61 37.62 23.99
C ASN A 817 -9.92 38.38 25.28
#